data_AF-A0A366SDL9-F1
#
_entry.id   AF-A0A366SDL9-F1
#
_cell.length_a   1.000
_cell.length_b   1.000
_cell.length_c   1.000
_cell.angle_alpha   90.00
_cell.angle_beta   90.00
_cell.angle_gamma   90.00
#
_symmetry.space_group_name_H-M   'P 1'
#
loop_
_entity.id
_entity.type
_entity.pdbx_description
1 polymer ?
#
loop_
_entity_poly.entity_id
_entity_poly.type
_entity_poly.pdbx_seq_one_letter_code
_entity_poly.pdbx_strand_id
1 'polypeptide(L)'
;MSSITYEIDPDGDIDLVLKDPNTQNIVPFIKEPASTRDRNDTFENPPLVGRYEIFNIVNKACDDEAGENKAVDDKTGVDEAGGDGAEVRMRVSSRHLILASRTFRKMLEGGWSESSTEALQSGRRQIETSGWNAAALAIVLDTIHGRHRDIPKYTNLGLLTRIATIIDYYQCHESLELIAQIWVTSLCNKFRMPKSICKTSLLWLYISWVFSKPHIAAKVTKMLLEYSFGLSDIELFDLPLAGVLDIIETKRQQLIGRIISGLNDLRKILSEEDGCLGSNDPNCSAIMLGILVREQHKLGLLDPHLAAPYNGHSIKYLKIRIDAFPSSRPEQKSIAKSPEPTETRPSPYYGYNSPPKAVSTAKPDEEKPCNCNVSTRLQFLLRAIENDLASFEVTTEQDPRQNGSGSQMDSITYDIDPDGDIELVLNKPNEQNIVPRLRLSTHIGDDAYEDLRLENPPCHGRYAIFNKLYDKEKPAAGACRIHIRVSSCHFKFASRVFRVMLEGPWKEGTSSSEPLRQIHATGWDALAFAIVLDAIHGRHRGIPDELSIGLVTRIATVIDYYECHDALYVYFEPWMEQNDISAVSLWALYKETLLCVYVAWVFSDELMLERMANLVFRQSEGLSQIDTSDIPLGGVLERINKQRQDCLHQLFEKLDDVQMPLLREIHCPAWHNVDCVCRTLGVLMRAKHELVRSKNPDLYPHVRYPYEGYSIDAVLEMIESTEDNKAKTKSECTIVARMSAVVQNVTTHVVDFTLKE
;
A
#
# COMPACT_ATOMS: atom_id res chain seq x y z
N MET A 1 12.32 27.39 -29.26
CA MET A 1 11.59 26.65 -28.21
C MET A 1 11.52 25.18 -28.61
N SER A 2 12.24 24.29 -27.94
CA SER A 2 11.88 22.87 -27.94
C SER A 2 10.66 22.71 -27.03
N SER A 3 9.45 22.79 -27.60
CA SER A 3 8.20 22.54 -26.86
C SER A 3 7.90 21.05 -26.87
N ILE A 4 7.78 20.45 -25.69
CA ILE A 4 7.37 19.05 -25.52
C ILE A 4 5.86 19.02 -25.34
N THR A 5 5.15 18.25 -26.16
CA THR A 5 3.72 18.04 -26.01
C THR A 5 3.44 16.69 -25.38
N TYR A 6 2.65 16.67 -24.32
CA TYR A 6 2.23 15.46 -23.62
C TYR A 6 0.70 15.38 -23.61
N GLU A 7 0.15 14.43 -24.35
CA GLU A 7 -1.30 14.29 -24.47
C GLU A 7 -1.82 13.41 -23.34
N ILE A 8 -2.63 14.02 -22.46
CA ILE A 8 -3.30 13.29 -21.38
C ILE A 8 -4.71 12.94 -21.81
N ASP A 9 -5.52 13.93 -22.12
CA ASP A 9 -6.84 13.73 -22.71
C ASP A 9 -6.84 14.26 -24.16
N PRO A 10 -6.98 13.39 -25.18
CA PRO A 10 -7.10 13.84 -26.57
C PRO A 10 -8.26 14.82 -26.77
N ASP A 11 -9.35 14.61 -26.02
CA ASP A 11 -10.57 15.42 -26.03
C ASP A 11 -10.54 16.53 -24.96
N GLY A 12 -9.40 16.71 -24.30
CA GLY A 12 -9.18 17.71 -23.26
C GLY A 12 -9.39 19.13 -23.77
N ASP A 13 -10.05 19.94 -22.94
CA ASP A 13 -10.40 21.33 -23.17
C ASP A 13 -9.40 22.34 -22.57
N ILE A 14 -8.40 21.84 -21.83
CA ILE A 14 -7.32 22.62 -21.22
C ILE A 14 -5.97 22.24 -21.82
N ASP A 15 -5.19 23.24 -22.23
CA ASP A 15 -3.75 23.09 -22.47
C ASP A 15 -2.99 23.68 -21.25
N LEU A 16 -2.49 22.81 -20.38
CA LEU A 16 -1.67 23.20 -19.23
C LEU A 16 -0.21 23.37 -19.68
N VAL A 17 0.31 24.59 -19.60
CA VAL A 17 1.64 24.97 -20.07
C VAL A 17 2.57 25.11 -18.87
N LEU A 18 3.54 24.21 -18.76
CA LEU A 18 4.62 24.23 -17.77
C LEU A 18 5.84 24.96 -18.35
N LYS A 19 6.12 26.15 -17.81
CA LYS A 19 7.32 26.95 -18.07
C LYS A 19 8.43 26.59 -17.10
N ASP A 20 9.69 26.72 -17.53
CA ASP A 20 10.88 26.47 -16.70
C ASP A 20 10.81 25.14 -15.92
N PRO A 21 10.56 24.01 -16.60
CA PRO A 21 10.35 22.72 -15.95
C PRO A 21 11.58 22.30 -15.14
N ASN A 22 11.34 21.53 -14.07
CA ASN A 22 12.37 20.95 -13.21
C ASN A 22 13.25 21.97 -12.44
N THR A 23 12.87 23.25 -12.34
CA THR A 23 13.64 24.26 -11.58
C THR A 23 13.37 24.27 -10.08
N GLN A 24 12.32 23.60 -9.60
CA GLN A 24 11.98 23.52 -8.18
C GLN A 24 13.09 22.85 -7.35
N ASN A 25 13.61 23.57 -6.34
CA ASN A 25 14.61 23.07 -5.41
C ASN A 25 13.96 22.59 -4.10
N ILE A 26 13.61 21.31 -4.05
CA ILE A 26 12.98 20.68 -2.89
C ILE A 26 13.96 20.06 -1.88
N VAL A 27 15.28 20.07 -2.16
CA VAL A 27 16.26 19.37 -1.32
C VAL A 27 16.73 20.29 -0.21
N PRO A 28 16.34 20.05 1.06
CA PRO A 28 16.67 20.97 2.13
C PRO A 28 18.18 20.98 2.42
N PHE A 29 18.66 22.10 2.95
CA PHE A 29 20.02 22.26 3.43
C PHE A 29 20.02 22.35 4.97
N ILE A 30 21.00 21.70 5.59
CA ILE A 30 21.19 21.70 7.05
C ILE A 30 22.61 22.17 7.30
N LYS A 31 22.78 23.24 8.08
CA LYS A 31 24.10 23.75 8.46
C LYS A 31 24.73 22.82 9.50
N GLU A 32 25.53 21.83 9.08
CA GLU A 32 26.23 20.89 9.99
C GLU A 32 27.76 21.07 10.03
N PRO A 33 28.41 20.79 11.20
CA PRO A 33 29.86 20.73 11.32
C PRO A 33 30.43 19.40 10.76
N ALA A 34 30.89 19.42 9.50
CA ALA A 34 31.90 18.60 8.79
C ALA A 34 32.02 17.06 8.99
N SER A 35 31.34 16.40 9.94
CA SER A 35 31.65 15.03 10.39
C SER A 35 30.61 13.95 10.02
N THR A 36 29.48 14.35 9.46
CA THR A 36 28.41 13.46 8.96
C THR A 36 28.37 13.57 7.44
N ARG A 37 29.25 12.81 6.77
CA ARG A 37 29.13 12.63 5.31
C ARG A 37 27.83 11.86 5.05
N ASP A 38 26.78 12.59 4.68
CA ASP A 38 25.60 12.01 4.04
C ASP A 38 26.11 11.19 2.85
N ARG A 39 25.72 9.91 2.77
CA ARG A 39 25.93 9.14 1.54
C ARG A 39 25.13 9.89 0.47
N ASN A 40 25.74 10.12 -0.69
CA ASN A 40 25.05 10.68 -1.87
C ASN A 40 23.91 9.74 -2.29
N ASP A 41 22.77 9.85 -1.61
CA ASP A 41 21.50 9.34 -2.10
C ASP A 41 21.06 10.39 -3.13
N THR A 42 21.20 10.09 -4.42
CA THR A 42 20.80 11.00 -5.49
C THR A 42 19.30 11.25 -5.42
N PHE A 43 18.92 12.51 -5.13
CA PHE A 43 17.52 12.99 -5.09
C PHE A 43 16.96 13.29 -6.49
N GLU A 44 17.73 13.02 -7.54
CA GLU A 44 17.32 13.14 -8.94
C GLU A 44 16.25 12.10 -9.29
N ASN A 45 15.50 12.35 -10.37
CA ASN A 45 14.55 11.36 -10.85
C ASN A 45 15.29 10.12 -11.35
N PRO A 46 14.78 8.90 -11.09
CA PRO A 46 15.31 7.71 -11.76
C PRO A 46 15.08 7.84 -13.28
N PRO A 47 15.82 7.09 -14.13
CA PRO A 47 15.51 7.00 -15.54
C PRO A 47 14.03 6.67 -15.74
N LEU A 48 13.31 7.59 -16.39
CA LEU A 48 11.89 7.41 -16.64
C LEU A 48 11.70 6.39 -17.76
N VAL A 49 10.62 5.61 -17.68
CA VAL A 49 10.29 4.52 -18.62
C VAL A 49 8.88 4.69 -19.17
N GLY A 50 8.61 4.05 -20.31
CA GLY A 50 7.30 4.09 -20.96
C GLY A 50 6.93 5.50 -21.41
N ARG A 51 5.69 5.93 -21.19
CA ARG A 51 5.21 7.24 -21.64
C ARG A 51 5.91 8.45 -20.99
N TYR A 52 6.59 8.25 -19.86
CA TYR A 52 7.34 9.31 -19.17
C TYR A 52 8.76 9.50 -19.72
N GLU A 53 9.24 8.62 -20.62
CA GLU A 53 10.58 8.73 -21.23
C GLU A 53 10.81 10.06 -21.94
N ILE A 54 9.75 10.67 -22.46
CA ILE A 54 9.78 11.98 -23.12
C ILE A 54 10.36 13.08 -22.21
N PHE A 55 10.22 12.94 -20.89
CA PHE A 55 10.76 13.90 -19.92
C PHE A 55 12.23 13.66 -19.57
N ASN A 56 12.84 12.54 -20.00
CA ASN A 56 14.28 12.31 -19.80
C ASN A 56 15.15 13.34 -20.54
N ILE A 57 14.65 13.89 -21.66
CA ILE A 57 15.34 14.96 -22.40
C ILE A 57 15.40 16.24 -21.56
N VAL A 58 14.31 16.56 -20.87
CA VAL A 58 14.23 17.72 -19.97
C VAL A 58 15.19 17.54 -18.80
N ASN A 59 15.25 16.34 -18.21
CA ASN A 59 16.17 16.07 -17.11
C ASN A 59 17.64 16.29 -17.55
N LYS A 60 18.03 15.77 -18.73
CA LYS A 60 19.39 15.95 -19.26
C LYS A 60 19.76 17.41 -19.52
N ALA A 61 18.85 18.19 -20.11
CA ALA A 61 19.10 19.61 -20.38
C ALA A 61 19.35 20.41 -19.09
N CYS A 62 18.58 20.12 -18.03
CA CYS A 62 18.80 20.74 -16.71
C CYS A 62 20.14 20.34 -16.07
N ASP A 63 20.57 19.09 -16.26
CA ASP A 63 21.85 18.59 -15.73
C ASP A 63 23.05 19.29 -16.42
N ASP A 64 22.96 19.50 -17.74
CA ASP A 64 23.99 20.18 -18.53
C ASP A 64 24.11 21.68 -18.13
N GLU A 65 22.99 22.38 -17.93
CA GLU A 65 22.97 23.78 -17.45
C GLU A 65 23.51 23.93 -16.01
N ALA A 66 23.26 22.94 -15.14
CA ALA A 66 23.81 22.94 -13.78
C ALA A 66 25.34 22.70 -13.75
N GLY A 67 25.89 22.05 -14.78
CA GLY A 67 27.31 21.71 -14.92
C GLY A 67 28.22 22.86 -15.40
N GLU A 68 27.69 23.83 -16.15
CA GLU A 68 28.48 24.92 -16.76
C GLU A 68 28.87 26.05 -15.79
N ASN A 69 28.37 26.08 -14.56
CA ASN A 69 28.72 27.10 -13.56
C ASN A 69 30.10 26.89 -12.86
N LYS A 70 31.05 26.21 -13.50
CA LYS A 70 32.44 26.09 -13.03
C LYS A 70 33.48 26.22 -14.15
N ALA A 71 33.61 27.41 -14.72
CA ALA A 71 34.90 28.00 -15.12
C ALA A 71 34.69 29.46 -15.53
N VAL A 72 35.10 30.40 -14.66
CA VAL A 72 35.40 31.76 -15.12
C VAL A 72 36.78 31.69 -15.76
N ASP A 73 36.86 31.78 -17.07
CA ASP A 73 38.02 32.37 -17.72
C ASP A 73 37.60 33.30 -18.85
N ASP A 74 38.38 34.35 -18.99
CA ASP A 74 38.07 35.66 -19.57
C ASP A 74 38.25 35.70 -21.10
N LYS A 75 37.34 36.43 -21.77
CA LYS A 75 37.28 36.83 -23.20
C LYS A 75 36.98 35.69 -24.21
N THR A 76 36.05 35.81 -25.16
CA THR A 76 35.70 36.91 -26.07
C THR A 76 34.28 36.74 -26.59
N GLY A 77 33.58 37.86 -26.83
CA GLY A 77 32.16 37.90 -27.20
C GLY A 77 31.78 37.20 -28.51
N VAL A 78 30.62 36.54 -28.45
CA VAL A 78 29.74 36.21 -29.57
C VAL A 78 28.30 36.25 -29.03
N ASP A 79 27.48 37.11 -29.64
CA ASP A 79 26.03 37.15 -29.74
C ASP A 79 25.17 36.64 -28.55
N GLU A 80 24.57 37.60 -27.85
CA GLU A 80 23.40 37.43 -26.99
C GLU A 80 22.21 36.92 -27.83
N ALA A 81 22.09 35.60 -27.97
CA ALA A 81 20.84 34.93 -28.24
C ALA A 81 20.33 34.37 -26.91
N GLY A 82 19.26 34.96 -26.38
CA GLY A 82 18.68 34.61 -25.08
C GLY A 82 18.41 33.11 -24.93
N GLY A 83 18.79 32.55 -23.78
CA GLY A 83 18.48 31.19 -23.37
C GLY A 83 16.96 30.99 -23.35
N ASP A 84 16.47 30.22 -24.30
CA ASP A 84 15.05 29.94 -24.52
C ASP A 84 14.71 28.62 -23.80
N GLY A 85 14.21 28.71 -22.57
CA GLY A 85 13.91 27.58 -21.71
C GLY A 85 12.93 26.58 -22.35
N ALA A 86 13.13 25.28 -22.12
CA ALA A 86 12.23 24.24 -22.61
C ALA A 86 10.82 24.39 -22.03
N GLU A 87 9.78 24.26 -22.86
CA GLU A 87 8.38 24.38 -22.43
C GLU A 87 7.67 23.02 -22.56
N VAL A 88 6.83 22.66 -21.60
CA VAL A 88 6.03 21.42 -21.65
C VAL A 88 4.54 21.75 -21.69
N ARG A 89 3.83 21.29 -22.73
CA ARG A 89 2.38 21.47 -22.89
C ARG A 89 1.65 20.17 -22.65
N MET A 90 0.74 20.14 -21.67
CA MET A 90 -0.03 18.97 -21.28
C MET A 90 -1.52 19.18 -21.57
N ARG A 91 -2.12 18.35 -22.43
CA ARG A 91 -3.55 18.47 -22.76
C ARG A 91 -4.41 17.69 -21.78
N VAL A 92 -5.29 18.33 -21.03
CA VAL A 92 -6.05 17.76 -19.91
C VAL A 92 -7.53 18.16 -19.94
N SER A 93 -8.36 17.47 -19.17
CA SER A 93 -9.79 17.75 -19.03
C SER A 93 -10.07 18.62 -17.80
N SER A 94 -10.73 19.76 -18.00
CA SER A 94 -11.16 20.65 -16.91
C SER A 94 -12.05 19.94 -15.90
N ARG A 95 -12.95 19.04 -16.34
CA ARG A 95 -13.86 18.30 -15.47
C ARG A 95 -13.12 17.33 -14.55
N HIS A 96 -12.11 16.62 -15.04
CA HIS A 96 -11.27 15.77 -14.20
C HIS A 96 -10.51 16.59 -13.15
N LEU A 97 -9.93 17.72 -13.56
CA LEU A 97 -9.23 18.62 -12.65
C LEU A 97 -10.15 19.22 -11.57
N ILE A 98 -11.33 19.72 -11.97
CA ILE A 98 -12.33 20.34 -11.08
C ILE A 98 -12.83 19.33 -10.03
N LEU A 99 -13.06 18.07 -10.44
CA LEU A 99 -13.57 17.05 -9.54
C LEU A 99 -12.50 16.61 -8.55
N ALA A 100 -11.27 16.38 -9.02
CA ALA A 100 -10.15 15.89 -8.22
C ALA A 100 -9.52 16.94 -7.28
N SER A 101 -9.60 18.23 -7.61
CA SER A 101 -8.81 19.28 -6.96
C SER A 101 -9.62 20.53 -6.63
N ARG A 102 -9.57 20.93 -5.35
CA ARG A 102 -10.14 22.19 -4.88
C ARG A 102 -9.43 23.40 -5.48
N THR A 103 -8.12 23.31 -5.70
CA THR A 103 -7.32 24.39 -6.28
C THR A 103 -7.67 24.60 -7.75
N PHE A 104 -7.69 23.53 -8.55
CA PHE A 104 -8.10 23.60 -9.96
C PHE A 104 -9.56 24.06 -10.09
N ARG A 105 -10.47 23.62 -9.22
CA ARG A 105 -11.85 24.12 -9.17
C ARG A 105 -11.92 25.64 -9.02
N LYS A 106 -11.25 26.19 -7.99
CA LYS A 106 -11.21 27.64 -7.77
C LYS A 106 -10.62 28.40 -8.97
N MET A 107 -9.59 27.83 -9.59
CA MET A 107 -8.89 28.42 -10.73
C MET A 107 -9.77 28.45 -12.00
N LEU A 108 -10.51 27.36 -12.25
CA LEU A 108 -11.31 27.19 -13.46
C LEU A 108 -12.72 27.80 -13.37
N GLU A 109 -13.31 27.84 -12.18
CA GLU A 109 -14.68 28.34 -11.93
C GLU A 109 -14.71 29.75 -11.30
N GLY A 110 -13.61 30.22 -10.70
CA GLY A 110 -13.53 31.54 -10.06
C GLY A 110 -13.37 32.71 -11.05
N GLY A 111 -13.55 33.96 -10.60
CA GLY A 111 -13.47 35.16 -11.45
C GLY A 111 -12.07 35.64 -11.87
N TRP A 112 -11.09 34.74 -11.99
CA TRP A 112 -9.70 35.07 -12.35
C TRP A 112 -9.55 35.21 -13.88
N SER A 113 -8.45 35.80 -14.39
CA SER A 113 -8.24 35.97 -15.84
C SER A 113 -8.32 34.66 -16.63
N GLU A 114 -8.10 33.52 -15.98
CA GLU A 114 -8.23 32.16 -16.52
C GLU A 114 -9.68 31.72 -16.74
N SER A 115 -10.67 32.38 -16.12
CA SER A 115 -12.10 32.13 -16.37
C SER A 115 -12.71 33.05 -17.44
N SER A 116 -11.92 33.96 -17.98
CA SER A 116 -12.39 34.94 -18.97
C SER A 116 -12.67 34.26 -20.31
N THR A 117 -13.85 34.53 -20.86
CA THR A 117 -14.41 33.97 -22.10
C THR A 117 -13.64 34.40 -23.37
N GLU A 118 -12.66 35.28 -23.25
CA GLU A 118 -11.82 35.76 -24.35
C GLU A 118 -10.85 34.69 -24.89
N ALA A 119 -10.47 33.68 -24.07
CA ALA A 119 -9.62 32.56 -24.49
C ALA A 119 -10.31 31.57 -25.46
N LEU A 120 -11.64 31.62 -25.59
CA LEU A 120 -12.40 30.76 -26.52
C LEU A 120 -12.28 31.22 -27.98
N GLN A 121 -11.79 32.43 -28.24
CA GLN A 121 -11.63 32.94 -29.62
C GLN A 121 -10.41 32.35 -30.35
N SER A 122 -9.48 31.66 -29.65
CA SER A 122 -8.25 31.09 -30.24
C SER A 122 -8.13 29.56 -30.19
N GLY A 123 -9.11 28.82 -29.68
CA GLY A 123 -9.08 27.35 -29.62
C GLY A 123 -9.44 26.77 -28.25
N ARG A 124 -8.43 26.49 -27.40
CA ARG A 124 -8.56 25.85 -26.07
C ARG A 124 -8.13 26.79 -24.94
N ARG A 125 -8.66 26.61 -23.73
CA ARG A 125 -8.25 27.40 -22.55
C ARG A 125 -6.84 26.98 -22.14
N GLN A 126 -5.94 27.95 -22.00
CA GLN A 126 -4.57 27.72 -21.52
C GLN A 126 -4.47 28.06 -20.03
N ILE A 127 -3.77 27.21 -19.28
CA ILE A 127 -3.40 27.46 -17.88
C ILE A 127 -1.88 27.40 -17.80
N GLU A 128 -1.26 28.44 -17.27
CA GLU A 128 0.20 28.48 -17.13
C GLU A 128 0.60 28.08 -15.71
N THR A 129 1.67 27.29 -15.62
CA THR A 129 2.34 26.95 -14.36
C THR A 129 3.85 26.93 -14.60
N SER A 130 4.66 27.02 -13.55
CA SER A 130 6.10 27.12 -13.70
C SER A 130 6.86 26.31 -12.65
N GLY A 131 8.06 25.87 -12.99
CA GLY A 131 9.03 25.31 -12.04
C GLY A 131 8.81 23.87 -11.60
N TRP A 132 7.59 23.34 -11.74
CA TRP A 132 7.30 21.95 -11.40
C TRP A 132 8.19 20.97 -12.14
N ASN A 133 8.44 19.83 -11.51
CA ASN A 133 9.05 18.72 -12.20
C ASN A 133 8.07 18.13 -13.23
N ALA A 134 8.48 18.11 -14.50
CA ALA A 134 7.59 17.76 -15.61
C ALA A 134 7.04 16.33 -15.48
N ALA A 135 7.88 15.38 -15.09
CA ALA A 135 7.48 13.99 -14.91
C ALA A 135 6.55 13.82 -13.70
N ALA A 136 6.84 14.45 -12.56
CA ALA A 136 5.97 14.39 -11.39
C ALA A 136 4.58 15.00 -11.69
N LEU A 137 4.53 16.13 -12.40
CA LEU A 137 3.28 16.76 -12.80
C LEU A 137 2.47 15.88 -13.75
N ALA A 138 3.13 15.29 -14.75
CA ALA A 138 2.50 14.34 -15.65
C ALA A 138 1.93 13.11 -14.92
N ILE A 139 2.66 12.55 -13.94
CA ILE A 139 2.19 11.42 -13.12
C ILE A 139 0.93 11.81 -12.34
N VAL A 140 0.92 12.99 -11.71
CA VAL A 140 -0.26 13.46 -10.95
C VAL A 140 -1.46 13.66 -11.87
N LEU A 141 -1.27 14.29 -13.03
CA LEU A 141 -2.34 14.53 -13.98
C LEU A 141 -2.86 13.22 -14.60
N ASP A 142 -1.98 12.29 -14.98
CA ASP A 142 -2.38 10.96 -15.48
C ASP A 142 -3.22 10.21 -14.44
N THR A 143 -2.84 10.30 -13.17
CA THR A 143 -3.57 9.69 -12.06
C THR A 143 -4.95 10.33 -11.86
N ILE A 144 -5.05 11.67 -11.93
CA ILE A 144 -6.34 12.38 -11.89
C ILE A 144 -7.28 11.96 -13.02
N HIS A 145 -6.73 11.59 -14.18
CA HIS A 145 -7.50 11.10 -15.33
C HIS A 145 -7.71 9.57 -15.29
N GLY A 146 -7.41 8.89 -14.18
CA GLY A 146 -7.67 7.45 -14.05
C GLY A 146 -6.76 6.55 -14.89
N ARG A 147 -5.65 7.07 -15.43
CA ARG A 147 -4.69 6.27 -16.23
C ARG A 147 -3.68 5.54 -15.37
N HIS A 148 -4.18 4.66 -14.51
CA HIS A 148 -3.36 4.01 -13.50
C HIS A 148 -2.41 2.95 -14.05
N ARG A 149 -2.69 2.38 -15.23
CA ARG A 149 -1.90 1.30 -15.84
C ARG A 149 -0.43 1.68 -16.09
N ASP A 150 -0.19 2.92 -16.53
CA ASP A 150 1.15 3.40 -16.86
C ASP A 150 1.87 4.05 -15.66
N ILE A 151 1.18 4.23 -14.53
CA ILE A 151 1.75 4.92 -13.37
C ILE A 151 2.88 4.06 -12.75
N PRO A 152 4.08 4.61 -12.52
CA PRO A 152 5.17 3.85 -11.91
C PRO A 152 4.79 3.36 -10.50
N LYS A 153 4.80 2.05 -10.26
CA LYS A 153 4.60 1.48 -8.91
C LYS A 153 5.79 1.74 -7.96
N TYR A 154 6.95 2.09 -8.52
CA TYR A 154 8.18 2.35 -7.79
C TYR A 154 8.65 3.78 -8.02
N THR A 155 8.84 4.51 -6.93
CA THR A 155 9.43 5.86 -6.92
C THR A 155 10.64 5.87 -5.99
N ASN A 156 11.62 6.73 -6.28
CA ASN A 156 12.64 7.05 -5.29
C ASN A 156 12.15 8.20 -4.40
N LEU A 157 12.91 8.51 -3.35
CA LEU A 157 12.53 9.54 -2.39
C LEU A 157 12.32 10.90 -3.05
N GLY A 158 13.22 11.32 -3.95
CA GLY A 158 13.15 12.62 -4.62
C GLY A 158 11.91 12.78 -5.52
N LEU A 159 11.65 11.82 -6.41
CA LEU A 159 10.47 11.85 -7.26
C LEU A 159 9.18 11.81 -6.43
N LEU A 160 9.11 10.98 -5.38
CA LEU A 160 7.93 10.94 -4.51
C LEU A 160 7.72 12.25 -3.74
N THR A 161 8.79 12.92 -3.29
CA THR A 161 8.67 14.26 -2.71
C THR A 161 8.09 15.26 -3.71
N ARG A 162 8.56 15.27 -4.98
CA ARG A 162 8.03 16.15 -6.03
C ARG A 162 6.58 15.87 -6.37
N ILE A 163 6.18 14.59 -6.35
CA ILE A 163 4.76 14.22 -6.50
C ILE A 163 3.97 14.74 -5.30
N ALA A 164 4.48 14.57 -4.08
CA ALA A 164 3.83 15.04 -2.86
C ALA A 164 3.65 16.57 -2.84
N THR A 165 4.64 17.35 -3.30
CA THR A 165 4.52 18.82 -3.38
C THR A 165 3.42 19.26 -4.34
N ILE A 166 3.26 18.57 -5.47
CA ILE A 166 2.18 18.84 -6.44
C ILE A 166 0.82 18.46 -5.86
N ILE A 167 0.72 17.29 -5.21
CA ILE A 167 -0.53 16.83 -4.58
C ILE A 167 -1.00 17.79 -3.49
N ASP A 168 -0.07 18.24 -2.64
CA ASP A 168 -0.34 19.17 -1.55
C ASP A 168 -0.77 20.54 -2.08
N TYR A 169 -0.03 21.09 -3.06
CA TYR A 169 -0.35 22.38 -3.68
C TYR A 169 -1.71 22.40 -4.39
N TYR A 170 -1.97 21.39 -5.24
CA TYR A 170 -3.24 21.29 -5.95
C TYR A 170 -4.35 20.67 -5.08
N GLN A 171 -4.06 20.22 -3.87
CA GLN A 171 -5.04 19.63 -2.94
C GLN A 171 -5.85 18.47 -3.55
N CYS A 172 -5.19 17.55 -4.25
CA CYS A 172 -5.82 16.40 -4.93
C CYS A 172 -5.58 15.06 -4.22
N HIS A 173 -5.42 15.08 -2.89
CA HIS A 173 -5.08 13.91 -2.07
C HIS A 173 -6.00 12.70 -2.28
N GLU A 174 -7.32 12.90 -2.39
CA GLU A 174 -8.30 11.80 -2.56
C GLU A 174 -8.07 11.03 -3.86
N SER A 175 -7.80 11.72 -4.97
CA SER A 175 -7.61 11.07 -6.27
C SER A 175 -6.29 10.30 -6.39
N LEU A 176 -5.37 10.49 -5.44
CA LEU A 176 -4.06 9.81 -5.43
C LEU A 176 -3.85 8.91 -4.20
N GLU A 177 -4.84 8.79 -3.32
CA GLU A 177 -4.70 8.11 -2.02
C GLU A 177 -4.19 6.67 -2.15
N LEU A 178 -4.79 5.90 -3.07
CA LEU A 178 -4.43 4.49 -3.26
C LEU A 178 -3.01 4.33 -3.81
N ILE A 179 -2.66 5.06 -4.88
CA ILE A 179 -1.34 4.95 -5.48
C ILE A 179 -0.25 5.50 -4.54
N ALA A 180 -0.58 6.52 -3.73
CA ALA A 180 0.31 7.02 -2.69
C ALA A 180 0.60 5.98 -1.62
N GLN A 181 -0.37 5.14 -1.23
CA GLN A 181 -0.13 4.01 -0.33
C GLN A 181 0.89 3.03 -0.95
N ILE A 182 0.76 2.71 -2.24
CA ILE A 182 1.71 1.84 -2.96
C ILE A 182 3.11 2.45 -2.94
N TRP A 183 3.25 3.74 -3.29
CA TRP A 183 4.54 4.44 -3.29
C TRP A 183 5.19 4.48 -1.92
N VAL A 184 4.44 4.80 -0.86
CA VAL A 184 4.97 4.84 0.51
C VAL A 184 5.40 3.45 0.97
N THR A 185 4.58 2.42 0.77
CA THR A 185 4.94 1.04 1.14
C THR A 185 6.21 0.60 0.41
N SER A 186 6.28 0.87 -0.89
CA SER A 186 7.43 0.58 -1.74
C SER A 186 8.70 1.30 -1.27
N LEU A 187 8.58 2.59 -0.91
CA LEU A 187 9.67 3.39 -0.35
C LEU A 187 10.17 2.80 0.98
N CYS A 188 9.26 2.43 1.90
CA CYS A 188 9.58 1.79 3.18
C CYS A 188 10.31 0.46 3.00
N ASN A 189 9.93 -0.32 1.99
CA ASN A 189 10.55 -1.62 1.72
C ASN A 189 11.95 -1.49 1.11
N LYS A 190 12.18 -0.50 0.24
CA LYS A 190 13.45 -0.31 -0.47
C LYS A 190 14.47 0.53 0.29
N PHE A 191 14.03 1.57 1.00
CA PHE A 191 14.91 2.56 1.62
C PHE A 191 14.83 2.51 3.15
N ARG A 192 15.99 2.51 3.79
CA ARG A 192 16.07 2.56 5.26
C ARG A 192 15.79 3.97 5.73
N MET A 193 14.79 4.11 6.60
CA MET A 193 14.48 5.38 7.24
C MET A 193 15.70 5.89 8.04
N PRO A 194 16.03 7.19 7.95
CA PRO A 194 17.17 7.78 8.66
C PRO A 194 17.11 7.57 10.18
N LYS A 195 18.31 7.51 10.80
CA LYS A 195 18.49 7.40 12.26
C LYS A 195 18.99 8.69 12.90
N SER A 196 19.34 9.68 12.08
CA SER A 196 19.82 11.00 12.46
C SER A 196 19.10 12.06 11.62
N ILE A 197 19.08 13.29 12.13
CA ILE A 197 18.52 14.43 11.40
C ILE A 197 19.42 14.65 10.18
N CYS A 198 18.84 14.54 8.99
CA CYS A 198 19.51 14.77 7.71
C CYS A 198 18.49 15.18 6.65
N LYS A 199 18.96 15.51 5.44
CA LYS A 199 18.09 15.93 4.33
C LYS A 199 17.01 14.90 4.04
N THR A 200 17.41 13.63 3.95
CA THR A 200 16.53 12.48 3.75
C THR A 200 15.46 12.44 4.83
N SER A 201 15.79 12.69 6.11
CA SER A 201 14.81 12.63 7.21
C SER A 201 13.71 13.68 7.06
N LEU A 202 14.03 14.89 6.57
CA LEU A 202 13.06 15.95 6.34
C LEU A 202 12.13 15.63 5.16
N LEU A 203 12.65 14.99 4.10
CA LEU A 203 11.82 14.50 3.00
C LEU A 203 10.88 13.38 3.45
N TRP A 204 11.34 12.46 4.30
CA TRP A 204 10.48 11.44 4.92
C TRP A 204 9.39 12.07 5.78
N LEU A 205 9.71 13.10 6.56
CA LEU A 205 8.73 13.84 7.34
C LEU A 205 7.67 14.46 6.43
N TYR A 206 8.10 15.17 5.37
CA TYR A 206 7.17 15.82 4.44
C TYR A 206 6.25 14.81 3.73
N ILE A 207 6.80 13.75 3.14
CA ILE A 207 6.03 12.67 2.49
C ILE A 207 5.03 12.06 3.48
N SER A 208 5.47 11.78 4.70
CA SER A 208 4.61 11.18 5.72
C SER A 208 3.50 12.12 6.18
N TRP A 209 3.74 13.43 6.16
CA TRP A 209 2.74 14.42 6.50
C TRP A 209 1.69 14.54 5.38
N VAL A 210 2.10 14.74 4.12
CA VAL A 210 1.21 14.84 2.96
C VAL A 210 0.33 13.58 2.83
N PHE A 211 0.91 12.38 2.98
CA PHE A 211 0.16 11.12 2.82
C PHE A 211 -0.40 10.55 4.12
N SER A 212 -0.46 11.33 5.20
CA SER A 212 -1.06 10.93 6.49
C SER A 212 -0.52 9.59 7.03
N LYS A 213 0.81 9.47 7.18
CA LYS A 213 1.52 8.27 7.68
C LYS A 213 2.10 8.54 9.08
N PRO A 214 1.28 8.44 10.14
CA PRO A 214 1.65 8.89 11.48
C PRO A 214 2.85 8.13 12.05
N HIS A 215 2.99 6.84 11.75
CA HIS A 215 4.11 6.01 12.23
C HIS A 215 5.48 6.51 11.72
N ILE A 216 5.54 7.04 10.49
CA ILE A 216 6.75 7.61 9.91
C ILE A 216 6.98 9.01 10.50
N ALA A 217 5.93 9.85 10.48
CA ALA A 217 5.97 11.22 10.97
C ALA A 217 6.42 11.29 12.43
N ALA A 218 5.86 10.46 13.30
CA ALA A 218 6.19 10.41 14.72
C ALA A 218 7.67 10.09 14.97
N LYS A 219 8.24 9.16 14.19
CA LYS A 219 9.64 8.75 14.38
C LYS A 219 10.63 9.84 13.97
N VAL A 220 10.37 10.55 12.88
CA VAL A 220 11.21 11.69 12.47
C VAL A 220 10.98 12.89 13.40
N THR A 221 9.73 13.18 13.76
CA THR A 221 9.38 14.27 14.68
C THR A 221 10.05 14.09 16.04
N LYS A 222 10.01 12.89 16.62
CA LYS A 222 10.69 12.58 17.87
C LYS A 222 12.20 12.84 17.77
N MET A 223 12.80 12.49 16.64
CA MET A 223 14.22 12.73 16.39
C MET A 223 14.53 14.23 16.37
N LEU A 224 13.70 15.04 15.70
CA LEU A 224 13.82 16.50 15.69
C LEU A 224 13.65 17.09 17.10
N LEU A 225 12.66 16.64 17.88
CA LEU A 225 12.44 17.12 19.24
C LEU A 225 13.61 16.77 20.18
N GLU A 226 14.12 15.54 20.11
CA GLU A 226 15.14 15.05 21.03
C GLU A 226 16.53 15.60 20.73
N TYR A 227 16.95 15.59 19.45
CA TYR A 227 18.34 15.78 19.07
C TYR A 227 18.66 17.15 18.47
N SER A 228 17.66 17.92 18.01
CA SER A 228 17.94 19.23 17.42
C SER A 228 18.35 20.27 18.47
N PHE A 229 19.32 21.11 18.11
CA PHE A 229 19.76 22.25 18.91
C PHE A 229 19.04 23.55 18.52
N GLY A 230 18.02 23.45 17.66
CA GLY A 230 17.37 24.57 16.99
C GLY A 230 17.06 24.16 15.56
N LEU A 231 15.89 24.58 15.06
CA LEU A 231 15.50 24.32 13.67
C LEU A 231 15.82 25.50 12.73
N SER A 232 16.35 26.61 13.26
CA SER A 232 16.77 27.80 12.48
C SER A 232 17.93 27.52 11.50
N ASP A 233 18.64 26.41 11.68
CA ASP A 233 19.76 25.99 10.83
C ASP A 233 19.34 25.17 9.60
N ILE A 234 18.03 24.95 9.45
CA ILE A 234 17.43 24.22 8.34
C ILE A 234 16.90 25.22 7.30
N GLU A 235 17.43 25.14 6.09
CA GLU A 235 16.94 25.87 4.92
C GLU A 235 16.10 24.91 4.06
N LEU A 236 14.81 25.19 3.94
CA LEU A 236 13.86 24.31 3.25
C LEU A 236 13.77 24.54 1.74
N PHE A 237 14.25 25.69 1.25
CA PHE A 237 14.03 26.16 -0.12
C PHE A 237 12.55 26.05 -0.52
N ASP A 238 12.22 25.30 -1.58
CA ASP A 238 10.85 25.15 -2.08
C ASP A 238 10.07 24.01 -1.41
N LEU A 239 10.64 23.34 -0.40
CA LEU A 239 9.96 22.26 0.32
C LEU A 239 8.89 22.83 1.29
N PRO A 240 7.58 22.52 1.12
CA PRO A 240 6.49 23.07 1.95
C PRO A 240 6.39 22.47 3.37
N LEU A 241 7.49 22.47 4.13
CA LEU A 241 7.58 21.85 5.45
C LEU A 241 7.62 22.87 6.60
N ALA A 242 7.67 24.18 6.30
CA ALA A 242 7.89 25.22 7.31
C ALA A 242 6.86 25.20 8.45
N GLY A 243 5.56 25.14 8.13
CA GLY A 243 4.50 25.11 9.15
C GLY A 243 4.57 23.87 10.05
N VAL A 244 4.98 22.72 9.51
CA VAL A 244 5.21 21.50 10.30
C VAL A 244 6.42 21.69 11.23
N LEU A 245 7.52 22.28 10.74
CA LEU A 245 8.68 22.57 11.59
C LEU A 245 8.36 23.58 12.69
N ASP A 246 7.50 24.58 12.44
CA ASP A 246 7.08 25.56 13.44
C ASP A 246 6.32 24.90 14.60
N ILE A 247 5.44 23.94 14.30
CA ILE A 247 4.72 23.14 15.30
C ILE A 247 5.73 22.33 16.14
N ILE A 248 6.69 21.69 15.50
CA ILE A 248 7.73 20.89 16.15
C ILE A 248 8.63 21.79 17.01
N GLU A 249 9.05 22.95 16.50
CA GLU A 249 9.89 23.91 17.20
C GLU A 249 9.18 24.47 18.43
N THR A 250 7.91 24.83 18.30
CA THR A 250 7.07 25.28 19.42
C THR A 250 7.03 24.24 20.53
N LYS A 251 6.84 22.96 20.16
CA LYS A 251 6.85 21.86 21.12
C LYS A 251 8.23 21.66 21.75
N ARG A 252 9.30 21.75 20.97
CA ARG A 252 10.69 21.66 21.46
C ARG A 252 10.98 22.74 22.50
N GLN A 253 10.61 23.99 22.20
CA GLN A 253 10.77 25.14 23.09
C GLN A 253 9.98 24.95 24.39
N GLN A 254 8.73 24.47 24.30
CA GLN A 254 7.91 24.15 25.47
C GLN A 254 8.58 23.10 26.38
N LEU A 255 9.09 22.02 25.80
CA LEU A 255 9.70 20.92 26.56
C LEU A 255 11.03 21.34 27.21
N ILE A 256 11.89 22.08 26.50
CA ILE A 256 13.13 22.62 27.07
C ILE A 256 12.83 23.64 28.17
N GLY A 257 11.85 24.52 27.96
CA GLY A 257 11.42 25.49 28.97
C GLY A 257 10.96 24.82 30.26
N ARG A 258 10.27 23.67 30.18
CA ARG A 258 9.91 22.87 31.36
C ARG A 258 11.11 22.30 32.10
N ILE A 259 12.15 21.84 31.39
CA ILE A 259 13.40 21.38 32.02
C ILE A 259 14.06 22.53 32.78
N ILE A 260 14.18 23.70 32.14
CA ILE A 260 14.83 24.88 32.72
C ILE A 260 14.02 25.39 33.93
N SER A 261 12.70 25.45 33.82
CA SER A 261 11.82 25.80 34.96
C SER A 261 12.02 24.83 36.11
N GLY A 262 11.99 23.51 35.84
CA GLY A 262 12.20 22.50 36.88
C GLY A 262 13.55 22.62 37.59
N LEU A 263 14.63 22.95 36.87
CA LEU A 263 15.93 23.24 37.47
C LEU A 263 15.89 24.50 38.36
N ASN A 264 15.20 25.56 37.92
CA ASN A 264 15.07 26.81 38.68
C ASN A 264 14.18 26.64 39.91
N ASP A 265 13.09 25.88 39.80
CA ASP A 265 12.18 25.54 40.89
C ASP A 265 12.91 24.70 41.93
N LEU A 266 13.68 23.69 41.50
CA LEU A 266 14.51 22.89 42.40
C LEU A 266 15.57 23.75 43.09
N ARG A 267 16.20 24.71 42.39
CA ARG A 267 17.15 25.65 43.00
C ARG A 267 16.47 26.48 44.10
N LYS A 268 15.26 26.99 43.84
CA LYS A 268 14.48 27.74 44.84
C LYS A 268 14.13 26.86 46.05
N ILE A 269 13.61 25.67 45.80
CA ILE A 269 13.28 24.69 46.85
C ILE A 269 14.52 24.41 47.71
N LEU A 270 15.66 24.07 47.11
CA LEU A 270 16.90 23.77 47.85
C LEU A 270 17.47 24.98 48.61
N SER A 271 17.14 26.21 48.21
CA SER A 271 17.53 27.43 48.94
C SER A 271 16.65 27.75 50.15
N GLU A 272 15.44 27.18 50.19
CA GLU A 272 14.45 27.36 51.26
C GLU A 272 14.33 26.11 52.14
N GLU A 273 14.84 24.94 51.71
CA GLU A 273 14.83 23.67 52.45
C GLU A 273 15.84 23.67 53.61
N ASP A 274 15.34 23.56 54.85
CA ASP A 274 16.14 23.41 56.08
C ASP A 274 16.80 22.02 56.26
N GLY A 275 16.58 21.09 55.32
CA GLY A 275 17.15 19.74 55.34
C GLY A 275 16.53 18.85 54.27
N CYS A 276 17.24 17.81 53.84
CA CYS A 276 16.76 16.94 52.76
C CYS A 276 15.65 15.97 53.23
N LEU A 277 14.68 15.67 52.36
CA LEU A 277 13.52 14.80 52.64
C LEU A 277 13.85 13.38 53.18
N GLY A 278 15.09 12.89 53.03
CA GLY A 278 15.49 11.52 53.37
C GLY A 278 16.35 11.37 54.62
N SER A 279 17.18 12.37 54.96
CA SER A 279 18.05 12.35 56.15
C SER A 279 17.92 13.57 57.06
N ASN A 280 17.05 14.55 56.71
CA ASN A 280 16.90 15.83 57.40
C ASN A 280 18.24 16.56 57.65
N ASP A 281 19.28 16.26 56.84
CA ASP A 281 20.59 16.88 56.96
C ASP A 281 20.59 18.23 56.22
N PRO A 282 20.75 19.37 56.92
CA PRO A 282 20.82 20.69 56.29
C PRO A 282 22.03 20.84 55.35
N ASN A 283 23.11 20.09 55.58
CA ASN A 283 24.26 20.13 54.69
C ASN A 283 23.96 19.48 53.34
N CYS A 284 23.03 18.53 53.29
CA CYS A 284 22.68 17.83 52.07
C CYS A 284 21.98 18.74 51.04
N SER A 285 20.99 19.54 51.46
CA SER A 285 20.31 20.50 50.58
C SER A 285 21.29 21.57 50.09
N ALA A 286 22.15 22.09 50.97
CA ALA A 286 23.18 23.07 50.62
C ALA A 286 24.23 22.54 49.62
N ILE A 287 24.70 21.30 49.79
CA ILE A 287 25.64 20.66 48.83
C ILE A 287 24.95 20.44 47.49
N MET A 288 23.70 19.96 47.49
CA MET A 288 22.93 19.76 46.26
C MET A 288 22.67 21.08 45.53
N LEU A 289 22.37 22.15 46.25
CA LEU A 289 22.23 23.50 45.71
C LEU A 289 23.54 23.97 45.06
N GLY A 290 24.67 23.77 45.74
CA GLY A 290 26.00 24.09 45.20
C GLY A 290 26.33 23.30 43.92
N ILE A 291 25.99 22.01 43.88
CA ILE A 291 26.14 21.18 42.66
C ILE A 291 25.24 21.72 41.55
N LEU A 292 23.95 21.93 41.83
CA LEU A 292 22.97 22.42 40.87
C LEU A 292 23.40 23.76 40.27
N VAL A 293 23.78 24.74 41.09
CA VAL A 293 24.22 26.07 40.61
C VAL A 293 25.48 25.96 39.76
N ARG A 294 26.48 25.15 40.18
CA ARG A 294 27.70 24.94 39.40
C ARG A 294 27.43 24.28 38.06
N GLU A 295 26.56 23.28 38.01
CA GLU A 295 26.21 22.60 36.77
C GLU A 295 25.32 23.47 35.87
N GLN A 296 24.37 24.23 36.42
CA GLN A 296 23.61 25.24 35.67
C GLN A 296 24.53 26.30 35.04
N HIS A 297 25.57 26.75 35.76
CA HIS A 297 26.59 27.66 35.21
C HIS A 297 27.41 26.99 34.10
N LYS A 298 27.85 25.73 34.27
CA LYS A 298 28.57 24.97 33.22
C LYS A 298 27.73 24.73 31.97
N LEU A 299 26.41 24.67 32.11
CA LEU A 299 25.46 24.55 31.01
C LEU A 299 25.10 25.92 30.39
N GLY A 300 25.66 27.03 30.90
CA GLY A 300 25.38 28.37 30.38
C GLY A 300 23.98 28.89 30.69
N LEU A 301 23.33 28.40 31.76
CA LEU A 301 21.92 28.71 32.06
C LEU A 301 21.71 29.95 32.94
N LEU A 302 22.76 30.46 33.59
CA LEU A 302 22.66 31.46 34.65
C LEU A 302 23.09 32.88 34.24
N ASP A 303 24.13 33.02 33.41
CA ASP A 303 24.78 34.30 33.14
C ASP A 303 25.10 34.49 31.63
N PRO A 304 24.23 35.17 30.85
CA PRO A 304 22.89 35.63 31.23
C PRO A 304 21.91 34.45 31.41
N HIS A 305 20.80 34.70 32.11
CA HIS A 305 19.74 33.69 32.28
C HIS A 305 19.21 33.26 30.91
N LEU A 306 19.17 31.95 30.68
CA LEU A 306 18.71 31.40 29.42
C LEU A 306 17.19 31.57 29.27
N ALA A 307 16.78 32.38 28.30
CA ALA A 307 15.40 32.63 27.93
C ALA A 307 15.09 32.06 26.53
N ALA A 308 13.80 31.85 26.23
CA ALA A 308 13.38 31.42 24.90
C ALA A 308 13.74 32.49 23.84
N PRO A 309 14.13 32.10 22.61
CA PRO A 309 14.24 30.72 22.12
C PRO A 309 15.52 30.00 22.60
N TYR A 310 15.37 28.75 23.04
CA TYR A 310 16.43 27.88 23.57
C TYR A 310 17.32 27.26 22.47
N ASN A 311 17.84 28.10 21.58
CA ASN A 311 18.79 27.69 20.54
C ASN A 311 20.14 27.31 21.18
N GLY A 312 20.83 26.32 20.60
CA GLY A 312 22.05 25.74 21.16
C GLY A 312 21.80 24.70 22.26
N HIS A 313 20.55 24.34 22.56
CA HIS A 313 20.20 23.31 23.53
C HIS A 313 19.26 22.26 22.92
N SER A 314 19.56 20.98 23.12
CA SER A 314 18.67 19.86 22.77
C SER A 314 18.17 19.14 24.02
N ILE A 315 16.98 18.54 23.95
CA ILE A 315 16.40 17.79 25.07
C ILE A 315 17.31 16.63 25.46
N LYS A 316 17.84 15.89 24.48
CA LYS A 316 18.76 14.78 24.71
C LYS A 316 20.03 15.24 25.42
N TYR A 317 20.63 16.35 24.97
CA TYR A 317 21.83 16.90 25.59
C TYR A 317 21.57 17.29 27.05
N LEU A 318 20.51 18.06 27.33
CA LEU A 318 20.17 18.49 28.68
C LEU A 318 19.91 17.30 29.61
N LYS A 319 19.18 16.28 29.14
CA LYS A 319 18.92 15.06 29.92
C LYS A 319 20.20 14.31 30.29
N ILE A 320 21.06 14.03 29.31
CA ILE A 320 22.36 13.36 29.54
C ILE A 320 23.18 14.15 30.57
N ARG A 321 23.17 15.48 30.48
CA ARG A 321 23.93 16.32 31.41
C ARG A 321 23.33 16.28 32.82
N ILE A 322 22.01 16.39 32.97
CA ILE A 322 21.32 16.31 34.26
C ILE A 322 21.56 14.96 34.95
N ASP A 323 21.48 13.85 34.20
CA ASP A 323 21.73 12.51 34.73
C ASP A 323 23.18 12.30 35.16
N ALA A 324 24.11 13.07 34.59
CA ALA A 324 25.53 13.04 34.94
C ALA A 324 25.90 13.98 36.10
N PHE A 325 24.94 14.68 36.72
CA PHE A 325 25.24 15.57 37.84
C PHE A 325 25.82 14.77 39.03
N PRO A 326 26.89 15.26 39.68
CA PRO A 326 27.48 14.60 40.84
C PRO A 326 26.46 14.36 41.96
N SER A 327 26.62 13.25 42.68
CA SER A 327 25.88 13.00 43.92
C SER A 327 26.38 13.94 45.03
N SER A 328 25.49 14.27 45.98
CA SER A 328 25.83 15.11 47.14
C SER A 328 26.76 14.43 48.15
N ARG A 329 27.03 13.12 48.00
CA ARG A 329 28.00 12.37 48.82
C ARG A 329 28.92 11.52 47.93
N PRO A 330 30.26 11.55 48.11
CA PRO A 330 31.14 10.60 47.44
C PRO A 330 30.88 9.20 47.98
N GLU A 331 30.70 8.21 47.11
CA GLU A 331 30.73 6.79 47.51
C GLU A 331 32.04 6.54 48.26
N GLN A 332 31.96 6.19 49.55
CA GLN A 332 33.13 5.75 50.29
C GLN A 332 33.63 4.45 49.64
N LYS A 333 34.70 4.56 48.83
CA LYS A 333 35.52 3.39 48.49
C LYS A 333 35.95 2.76 49.81
N SER A 334 35.47 1.55 50.07
CA SER A 334 35.88 0.74 51.21
C SER A 334 37.41 0.61 51.17
N ILE A 335 38.07 1.26 52.12
CA ILE A 335 39.50 1.03 52.36
C ILE A 335 39.61 -0.41 52.84
N ALA A 336 40.15 -1.28 52.00
CA ALA A 336 40.47 -2.65 52.35
C ALA A 336 41.40 -2.64 53.57
N LYS A 337 40.95 -3.21 54.69
CA LYS A 337 41.81 -3.50 55.84
C LYS A 337 42.85 -4.53 55.41
N SER A 338 44.11 -4.11 55.29
CA SER A 338 45.27 -5.02 55.33
C SER A 338 45.55 -5.45 56.78
N PRO A 339 46.08 -6.66 57.03
CA PRO A 339 46.17 -7.23 58.37
C PRO A 339 47.35 -6.68 59.18
N GLU A 340 47.13 -6.43 60.47
CA GLU A 340 48.17 -6.07 61.45
C GLU A 340 49.10 -7.26 61.75
N PRO A 341 50.39 -7.01 62.06
CA PRO A 341 51.20 -7.88 62.89
C PRO A 341 51.43 -7.31 64.30
N THR A 342 50.96 -8.08 65.28
CA THR A 342 51.55 -8.46 66.59
C THR A 342 52.56 -7.57 67.34
N GLU A 343 52.24 -7.40 68.64
CA GLU A 343 53.14 -7.35 69.82
C GLU A 343 54.00 -6.08 70.00
N THR A 344 54.12 -5.39 71.15
CA THR A 344 54.20 -5.79 72.57
C THR A 344 54.04 -4.54 73.48
N ARG A 345 53.53 -4.74 74.70
CA ARG A 345 53.47 -3.80 75.88
C ARG A 345 54.88 -3.56 76.50
N PRO A 346 55.16 -2.68 77.53
CA PRO A 346 54.28 -2.24 78.66
C PRO A 346 54.47 -0.81 79.31
N SER A 347 53.40 -0.28 79.96
CA SER A 347 53.26 0.43 81.29
C SER A 347 54.22 1.57 81.76
N PRO A 348 54.05 2.30 82.91
CA PRO A 348 52.95 2.39 83.92
C PRO A 348 52.59 3.84 84.42
N TYR A 349 51.43 4.03 85.08
CA TYR A 349 51.32 4.44 86.52
C TYR A 349 49.92 4.97 86.98
N TYR A 350 49.49 4.44 88.15
CA TYR A 350 48.48 4.84 89.17
C TYR A 350 47.04 5.20 88.73
N GLY A 351 45.93 4.79 89.39
CA GLY A 351 45.66 4.04 90.63
C GLY A 351 44.24 4.37 91.15
N TYR A 352 43.57 3.35 91.74
CA TYR A 352 42.40 3.37 92.65
C TYR A 352 40.92 3.45 92.16
N ASN A 353 40.29 2.26 92.22
CA ASN A 353 39.01 1.85 92.89
C ASN A 353 37.62 2.50 92.59
N SER A 354 36.79 1.68 91.92
CA SER A 354 35.43 1.21 92.27
C SER A 354 34.15 2.07 92.03
N PRO A 355 32.99 1.42 91.78
CA PRO A 355 32.01 1.76 90.71
C PRO A 355 30.75 2.48 91.24
N PRO A 356 29.83 3.04 90.41
CA PRO A 356 28.76 2.24 89.81
C PRO A 356 28.07 2.78 88.52
N LYS A 357 27.14 1.96 87.99
CA LYS A 357 25.96 2.27 87.16
C LYS A 357 26.11 2.34 85.64
N ALA A 358 25.33 1.47 85.02
CA ALA A 358 25.00 1.42 83.60
C ALA A 358 24.54 2.79 83.08
N VAL A 359 25.24 3.28 82.05
CA VAL A 359 24.71 4.26 81.11
C VAL A 359 24.73 3.58 79.76
N SER A 360 23.54 3.52 79.16
CA SER A 360 23.28 3.14 77.78
C SER A 360 24.33 3.78 76.86
N THR A 361 25.17 2.96 76.24
CA THR A 361 25.87 3.35 75.03
C THR A 361 24.84 3.42 73.91
N ALA A 362 24.25 4.59 73.73
CA ALA A 362 23.69 4.94 72.44
C ALA A 362 24.82 4.79 71.42
N LYS A 363 24.67 3.82 70.51
CA LYS A 363 25.46 3.74 69.28
C LYS A 363 25.37 5.11 68.60
N PRO A 364 26.45 5.62 67.97
CA PRO A 364 26.29 6.74 67.06
C PRO A 364 25.26 6.32 66.01
N ASP A 365 24.24 7.15 65.79
CA ASP A 365 23.23 6.94 64.77
C ASP A 365 23.95 6.55 63.46
N GLU A 366 23.66 5.34 62.96
CA GLU A 366 23.96 5.01 61.58
C GLU A 366 23.18 6.00 60.73
N GLU A 367 23.85 7.09 60.32
CA GLU A 367 23.34 8.03 59.33
C GLU A 367 22.84 7.22 58.14
N LYS A 368 21.51 7.13 57.97
CA LYS A 368 20.92 6.57 56.76
C LYS A 368 21.57 7.29 55.57
N PRO A 369 22.20 6.57 54.63
CA PRO A 369 22.78 7.23 53.47
C PRO A 369 21.66 7.88 52.66
N CYS A 370 21.62 9.20 52.66
CA CYS A 370 20.68 9.94 51.82
C CYS A 370 21.15 9.84 50.38
N ASN A 371 20.36 9.17 49.54
CA ASN A 371 20.62 8.99 48.12
C ASN A 371 20.16 10.22 47.31
N CYS A 372 20.36 11.41 47.89
CA CYS A 372 19.78 12.64 47.40
C CYS A 372 20.69 13.26 46.34
N ASN A 373 20.27 13.17 45.09
CA ASN A 373 20.94 13.79 43.96
C ASN A 373 19.91 14.56 43.11
N VAL A 374 20.40 15.49 42.28
CA VAL A 374 19.56 16.38 41.46
C VAL A 374 18.74 15.57 40.42
N SER A 375 19.35 14.57 39.78
CA SER A 375 18.66 13.73 38.78
C SER A 375 17.46 13.00 39.38
N THR A 376 17.59 12.40 40.57
CA THR A 376 16.51 11.76 41.32
C THR A 376 15.39 12.75 41.65
N ARG A 377 15.72 13.99 42.05
CA ARG A 377 14.70 15.03 42.33
C ARG A 377 13.94 15.47 41.08
N LEU A 378 14.55 15.38 39.90
CA LEU A 378 13.94 15.73 38.61
C LEU A 378 13.34 14.51 37.87
N GLN A 379 13.51 13.29 38.36
CA GLN A 379 13.17 12.07 37.64
C GLN A 379 11.70 12.01 37.20
N PHE A 380 10.76 12.47 38.03
CA PHE A 380 9.35 12.54 37.67
C PHE A 380 9.08 13.53 36.53
N LEU A 381 9.72 14.70 36.55
CA LEU A 381 9.62 15.69 35.47
C LEU A 381 10.23 15.14 34.17
N LEU A 382 11.41 14.55 34.24
CA LEU A 382 12.09 13.98 33.07
C LEU A 382 11.29 12.83 32.46
N ARG A 383 10.67 11.98 33.29
CA ARG A 383 9.76 10.92 32.82
C ARG A 383 8.48 11.46 32.21
N ALA A 384 7.91 12.54 32.77
CA ALA A 384 6.76 13.20 32.16
C ALA A 384 7.10 13.79 30.78
N ILE A 385 8.30 14.38 30.63
CA ILE A 385 8.80 14.87 29.34
C ILE A 385 9.00 13.71 28.34
N GLU A 386 9.50 12.56 28.79
CA GLU A 386 9.61 11.35 27.95
C GLU A 386 8.27 10.86 27.44
N ASN A 387 7.26 10.86 28.31
CA ASN A 387 5.90 10.49 27.91
C ASN A 387 5.35 11.47 26.87
N ASP A 388 5.56 12.77 27.07
CA ASP A 388 5.12 13.81 26.11
C ASP A 388 5.87 13.76 24.77
N LEU A 389 7.14 13.33 24.77
CA LEU A 389 7.89 13.05 23.54
C LEU A 389 7.35 11.82 22.82
N ALA A 390 6.87 10.82 23.56
CA ALA A 390 6.33 9.59 23.00
C ALA A 390 4.89 9.75 22.48
N SER A 391 4.11 10.67 23.05
CA SER A 391 2.72 10.91 22.70
C SER A 391 2.50 12.07 21.71
N PHE A 392 3.58 12.77 21.32
CA PHE A 392 3.46 13.89 20.39
C PHE A 392 3.24 13.40 18.96
N GLU A 393 2.06 13.70 18.43
CA GLU A 393 1.70 13.47 17.03
C GLU A 393 1.41 14.83 16.37
N VAL A 394 1.94 15.02 15.16
CA VAL A 394 1.58 16.16 14.32
C VAL A 394 0.29 15.78 13.60
N THR A 395 -0.85 16.20 14.13
CA THR A 395 -2.16 15.96 13.51
C THR A 395 -2.61 17.18 12.72
N THR A 396 -3.13 16.93 11.52
CA THR A 396 -3.95 17.90 10.78
C THR A 396 -5.42 17.59 11.06
N GLU A 397 -6.17 18.60 11.50
CA GLU A 397 -7.61 18.49 11.79
C GLU A 397 -8.37 17.93 10.58
N GLN A 398 -9.11 16.84 10.80
CA GLN A 398 -10.11 16.34 9.86
C GLN A 398 -11.51 16.68 10.38
N ASP A 399 -12.24 17.42 9.55
CA ASP A 399 -13.61 17.86 9.75
C ASP A 399 -14.59 16.67 9.76
N PRO A 400 -15.48 16.54 10.76
CA PRO A 400 -16.49 15.49 10.79
C PRO A 400 -17.85 16.05 10.37
N ARG A 401 -18.53 15.38 9.43
CA ARG A 401 -20.00 15.29 9.40
C ARG A 401 -20.48 14.36 8.29
N GLN A 402 -21.38 13.45 8.64
CA GLN A 402 -22.76 13.45 8.14
C GLN A 402 -23.57 12.33 8.81
N ASN A 403 -24.78 12.66 9.27
CA ASN A 403 -25.86 11.71 9.49
C ASN A 403 -27.19 12.44 9.25
N GLY A 404 -28.03 11.89 8.40
CA GLY A 404 -29.39 12.35 8.15
C GLY A 404 -30.18 11.24 7.48
N SER A 405 -31.17 10.71 8.19
CA SER A 405 -32.11 9.69 7.73
C SER A 405 -33.44 10.33 7.34
N GLY A 406 -34.03 9.83 6.24
CA GLY A 406 -35.41 10.11 5.84
C GLY A 406 -35.91 9.02 4.91
N SER A 407 -37.08 8.45 5.21
CA SER A 407 -37.94 7.67 4.29
C SER A 407 -38.93 8.63 3.62
N GLN A 408 -39.52 8.44 2.43
CA GLN A 408 -40.04 7.24 1.79
C GLN A 408 -40.41 7.55 0.31
N MET A 409 -39.89 6.74 -0.63
CA MET A 409 -40.45 6.27 -1.92
C MET A 409 -39.27 5.55 -2.59
N ASP A 410 -39.40 4.26 -2.95
CA ASP A 410 -38.32 3.29 -3.19
C ASP A 410 -37.38 3.63 -4.38
N SER A 411 -36.59 4.69 -4.22
CA SER A 411 -35.49 5.07 -5.08
C SER A 411 -34.29 5.46 -4.21
N ILE A 412 -33.09 5.06 -4.62
CA ILE A 412 -31.83 5.42 -3.96
C ILE A 412 -31.14 6.44 -4.85
N THR A 413 -30.78 7.60 -4.31
CA THR A 413 -29.95 8.58 -5.02
C THR A 413 -28.52 8.49 -4.52
N TYR A 414 -27.56 8.35 -5.43
CA TYR A 414 -26.13 8.35 -5.15
C TYR A 414 -25.43 9.41 -6.01
N ASP A 415 -24.98 10.50 -5.39
CA ASP A 415 -24.37 11.61 -6.11
C ASP A 415 -22.84 11.46 -6.14
N ILE A 416 -22.30 11.17 -7.33
CA ILE A 416 -20.86 11.03 -7.55
C ILE A 416 -20.25 12.36 -7.95
N ASP A 417 -20.86 13.03 -8.93
CA ASP A 417 -20.51 14.36 -9.41
C ASP A 417 -21.76 15.29 -9.34
N PRO A 418 -21.86 16.16 -8.32
CA PRO A 418 -22.98 17.07 -8.15
C PRO A 418 -23.13 18.11 -9.27
N ASP A 419 -22.10 18.28 -10.11
CA ASP A 419 -22.12 19.13 -11.30
C ASP A 419 -22.18 18.29 -12.59
N GLY A 420 -22.35 16.97 -12.45
CA GLY A 420 -22.45 16.02 -13.55
C GLY A 420 -23.67 16.29 -14.43
N ASP A 421 -23.50 16.01 -15.71
CA ASP A 421 -24.47 16.22 -16.79
C ASP A 421 -25.24 14.94 -17.17
N ILE A 422 -24.88 13.80 -16.56
CA ILE A 422 -25.53 12.51 -16.76
C ILE A 422 -26.25 12.09 -15.48
N GLU A 423 -27.50 11.64 -15.63
CA GLU A 423 -28.19 10.85 -14.62
C GLU A 423 -28.25 9.38 -15.08
N LEU A 424 -27.46 8.52 -14.46
CA LEU A 424 -27.51 7.10 -14.68
C LEU A 424 -28.60 6.48 -13.82
N VAL A 425 -29.57 5.82 -14.45
CA VAL A 425 -30.67 5.14 -13.77
C VAL A 425 -30.46 3.64 -13.87
N LEU A 426 -30.04 3.02 -12.75
CA LEU A 426 -29.95 1.57 -12.62
C LEU A 426 -31.33 1.01 -12.23
N ASN A 427 -31.96 0.34 -13.20
CA ASN A 427 -33.20 -0.39 -13.00
C ASN A 427 -32.90 -1.79 -12.46
N LYS A 428 -33.75 -2.30 -11.57
CA LYS A 428 -33.69 -3.68 -11.08
C LYS A 428 -32.27 -4.04 -10.56
N PRO A 429 -31.73 -3.29 -9.58
CA PRO A 429 -30.39 -3.55 -9.06
C PRO A 429 -30.29 -4.97 -8.50
N ASN A 430 -29.10 -5.56 -8.61
CA ASN A 430 -28.74 -6.87 -8.07
C ASN A 430 -29.52 -8.07 -8.67
N GLU A 431 -30.09 -7.95 -9.88
CA GLU A 431 -30.67 -9.12 -10.60
C GLU A 431 -29.61 -10.04 -11.21
N GLN A 432 -28.36 -9.58 -11.38
CA GLN A 432 -27.27 -10.35 -11.95
C GLN A 432 -26.91 -11.58 -11.08
N ASN A 433 -26.93 -12.77 -11.69
CA ASN A 433 -26.53 -14.01 -11.06
C ASN A 433 -25.13 -14.44 -11.52
N ILE A 434 -24.11 -14.07 -10.74
CA ILE A 434 -22.71 -14.43 -11.02
C ILE A 434 -22.29 -15.77 -10.42
N VAL A 435 -23.11 -16.49 -9.65
CA VAL A 435 -22.64 -17.71 -8.96
C VAL A 435 -22.68 -18.88 -9.95
N PRO A 436 -21.53 -19.47 -10.35
CA PRO A 436 -21.52 -20.60 -11.25
C PRO A 436 -22.01 -21.87 -10.55
N ARG A 437 -22.49 -22.85 -11.33
CA ARG A 437 -22.87 -24.18 -10.82
C ARG A 437 -21.95 -25.24 -11.39
N LEU A 438 -21.44 -26.08 -10.50
CA LEU A 438 -20.57 -27.21 -10.82
C LEU A 438 -21.28 -28.51 -10.46
N ARG A 439 -21.31 -29.47 -11.39
CA ARG A 439 -21.91 -30.80 -11.21
C ARG A 439 -20.86 -31.90 -11.42
N LEU A 440 -19.87 -31.95 -10.54
CA LEU A 440 -18.77 -32.93 -10.60
C LEU A 440 -19.23 -34.29 -10.06
N SER A 441 -18.81 -35.38 -10.70
CA SER A 441 -19.20 -36.74 -10.29
C SER A 441 -18.54 -37.25 -8.99
N THR A 442 -17.50 -36.58 -8.50
CA THR A 442 -16.81 -36.90 -7.24
C THR A 442 -17.34 -36.14 -6.02
N HIS A 443 -18.15 -35.11 -6.22
CA HIS A 443 -18.70 -34.28 -5.14
C HIS A 443 -20.11 -34.74 -4.76
N ILE A 444 -20.19 -35.75 -3.89
CA ILE A 444 -21.44 -36.10 -3.20
C ILE A 444 -21.61 -35.13 -2.02
N GLY A 445 -22.42 -34.08 -2.23
CA GLY A 445 -23.01 -33.29 -1.16
C GLY A 445 -22.28 -32.00 -0.80
N ASP A 446 -22.48 -30.94 -1.58
CA ASP A 446 -22.07 -29.57 -1.21
C ASP A 446 -23.16 -28.52 -1.48
N ASP A 447 -24.44 -28.94 -1.49
CA ASP A 447 -25.59 -28.04 -1.65
C ASP A 447 -25.96 -27.31 -0.33
N ALA A 448 -25.15 -27.43 0.73
CA ALA A 448 -25.54 -27.04 2.09
C ALA A 448 -24.62 -26.03 2.81
N TYR A 449 -23.50 -25.58 2.22
CA TYR A 449 -22.66 -24.55 2.82
C TYR A 449 -22.92 -23.20 2.15
N GLU A 450 -23.43 -22.22 2.90
CA GLU A 450 -23.47 -20.82 2.47
C GLU A 450 -22.02 -20.31 2.41
N ASP A 451 -21.46 -20.21 1.21
CA ASP A 451 -20.13 -19.63 1.05
C ASP A 451 -20.21 -18.10 1.11
N LEU A 452 -19.92 -17.56 2.30
CA LEU A 452 -19.83 -16.12 2.57
C LEU A 452 -18.87 -15.38 1.62
N ARG A 453 -17.95 -16.08 0.93
CA ARG A 453 -17.03 -15.49 -0.07
C ARG A 453 -17.74 -15.09 -1.38
N LEU A 454 -18.98 -15.53 -1.59
CA LEU A 454 -19.77 -15.23 -2.79
C LEU A 454 -20.78 -14.08 -2.57
N GLU A 455 -21.16 -13.82 -1.33
CA GLU A 455 -22.07 -12.74 -0.97
C GLU A 455 -21.35 -11.37 -0.92
N ASN A 456 -22.10 -10.28 -1.07
CA ASN A 456 -21.54 -8.96 -0.83
C ASN A 456 -21.36 -8.74 0.68
N PRO A 457 -20.23 -8.19 1.12
CA PRO A 457 -20.07 -7.78 2.51
C PRO A 457 -21.04 -6.63 2.85
N PRO A 458 -21.36 -6.42 4.13
CA PRO A 458 -22.11 -5.24 4.57
C PRO A 458 -21.45 -3.95 4.09
N CYS A 459 -22.24 -3.04 3.52
CA CYS A 459 -21.75 -1.77 3.02
C CYS A 459 -21.49 -0.80 4.17
N HIS A 460 -20.38 -0.06 4.11
CA HIS A 460 -19.99 0.93 5.12
C HIS A 460 -19.79 2.32 4.48
N GLY A 461 -19.70 3.35 5.32
CA GLY A 461 -19.45 4.73 4.87
C GLY A 461 -20.49 5.21 3.85
N ARG A 462 -20.04 5.79 2.75
CA ARG A 462 -20.90 6.30 1.66
C ARG A 462 -21.72 5.21 0.97
N TYR A 463 -21.27 3.96 0.99
CA TYR A 463 -21.97 2.82 0.40
C TYR A 463 -23.09 2.27 1.30
N ALA A 464 -23.16 2.68 2.57
CA ALA A 464 -24.15 2.17 3.53
C ALA A 464 -25.61 2.35 3.06
N ILE A 465 -25.86 3.30 2.14
CA ILE A 465 -27.15 3.51 1.49
C ILE A 465 -27.64 2.27 0.73
N PHE A 466 -26.73 1.43 0.23
CA PHE A 466 -27.03 0.21 -0.54
C PHE A 466 -27.39 -0.98 0.35
N ASN A 467 -27.15 -0.93 1.68
CA ASN A 467 -27.51 -2.03 2.59
C ASN A 467 -29.00 -2.39 2.53
N LYS A 468 -29.87 -1.43 2.22
CA LYS A 468 -31.31 -1.65 2.06
C LYS A 468 -31.66 -2.62 0.92
N LEU A 469 -30.74 -2.84 -0.03
CA LEU A 469 -30.91 -3.75 -1.15
C LEU A 469 -30.58 -5.20 -0.81
N TYR A 470 -29.89 -5.43 0.32
CA TYR A 470 -29.39 -6.75 0.74
C TYR A 470 -30.12 -7.30 1.98
N ASP A 471 -31.19 -6.64 2.42
CA ASP A 471 -32.00 -7.09 3.55
C ASP A 471 -32.86 -8.31 3.17
N LYS A 472 -32.45 -9.50 3.66
CA LYS A 472 -33.12 -10.79 3.38
C LYS A 472 -34.57 -10.84 3.93
N GLU A 473 -34.96 -9.94 4.84
CA GLU A 473 -36.30 -9.91 5.44
C GLU A 473 -37.33 -9.10 4.63
N LYS A 474 -36.89 -8.28 3.67
CA LYS A 474 -37.74 -7.51 2.75
C LYS A 474 -37.14 -7.50 1.35
N PRO A 475 -37.56 -8.38 0.42
CA PRO A 475 -37.10 -8.31 -0.94
C PRO A 475 -37.68 -7.06 -1.61
N ALA A 476 -36.92 -5.97 -1.65
CA ALA A 476 -37.16 -4.82 -2.53
C ALA A 476 -36.85 -5.14 -4.01
N ALA A 477 -36.54 -6.40 -4.30
CA ALA A 477 -36.11 -6.94 -5.58
C ALA A 477 -37.27 -6.93 -6.58
N GLY A 478 -37.45 -5.79 -7.24
CA GLY A 478 -38.32 -5.65 -8.40
C GLY A 478 -38.76 -4.21 -8.70
N ALA A 479 -38.78 -3.33 -7.69
CA ALA A 479 -39.31 -1.96 -7.86
C ALA A 479 -38.31 -0.83 -7.54
N CYS A 480 -37.19 -1.13 -6.87
CA CYS A 480 -36.21 -0.10 -6.52
C CYS A 480 -35.41 0.37 -7.75
N ARG A 481 -35.25 1.68 -7.90
CA ARG A 481 -34.36 2.31 -8.90
C ARG A 481 -33.25 3.08 -8.20
N ILE A 482 -32.05 3.01 -8.76
CA ILE A 482 -30.92 3.79 -8.26
C ILE A 482 -30.61 4.89 -9.28
N HIS A 483 -30.61 6.13 -8.81
CA HIS A 483 -30.31 7.32 -9.58
C HIS A 483 -28.90 7.77 -9.20
N ILE A 484 -27.98 7.73 -10.15
CA ILE A 484 -26.57 8.05 -9.94
C ILE A 484 -26.20 9.24 -10.81
N ARG A 485 -25.74 10.33 -10.19
CA ARG A 485 -25.32 11.52 -10.94
C ARG A 485 -23.82 11.46 -11.23
N VAL A 486 -23.47 11.57 -12.51
CA VAL A 486 -22.11 11.35 -13.05
C VAL A 486 -21.79 12.33 -14.18
N SER A 487 -20.52 12.39 -14.59
CA SER A 487 -20.06 13.27 -15.66
C SER A 487 -19.74 12.49 -16.94
N SER A 488 -20.28 12.96 -18.06
CA SER A 488 -20.04 12.42 -19.39
C SER A 488 -18.56 12.47 -19.76
N CYS A 489 -17.83 13.50 -19.34
CA CYS A 489 -16.39 13.64 -19.62
C CYS A 489 -15.59 12.49 -19.00
N HIS A 490 -15.86 12.13 -17.75
CA HIS A 490 -15.21 10.99 -17.09
C HIS A 490 -15.56 9.67 -17.77
N PHE A 491 -16.83 9.49 -18.14
CA PHE A 491 -17.31 8.30 -18.85
C PHE A 491 -16.61 8.12 -20.20
N LYS A 492 -16.60 9.15 -21.04
CA LYS A 492 -15.96 9.09 -22.36
C LYS A 492 -14.46 8.88 -22.27
N PHE A 493 -13.82 9.46 -21.24
CA PHE A 493 -12.40 9.28 -21.00
C PHE A 493 -12.07 7.85 -20.59
N ALA A 494 -12.75 7.32 -19.57
CA ALA A 494 -12.44 6.03 -18.97
C ALA A 494 -12.95 4.81 -19.75
N SER A 495 -13.92 4.98 -20.65
CA SER A 495 -14.60 3.87 -21.33
C SER A 495 -14.88 4.19 -22.80
N ARG A 496 -14.42 3.28 -23.67
CA ARG A 496 -14.78 3.31 -25.09
C ARG A 496 -16.28 3.08 -25.29
N VAL A 497 -16.88 2.19 -24.51
CA VAL A 497 -18.31 1.86 -24.60
C VAL A 497 -19.16 3.08 -24.28
N PHE A 498 -18.89 3.77 -23.18
CA PHE A 498 -19.59 5.00 -22.85
C PHE A 498 -19.34 6.11 -23.87
N ARG A 499 -18.13 6.21 -24.43
CA ARG A 499 -17.84 7.15 -25.51
C ARG A 499 -18.75 6.94 -26.72
N VAL A 500 -18.79 5.70 -27.23
CA VAL A 500 -19.66 5.34 -28.37
C VAL A 500 -21.14 5.53 -28.03
N MET A 501 -21.55 5.22 -26.80
CA MET A 501 -22.92 5.40 -26.33
C MET A 501 -23.34 6.89 -26.33
N LEU A 502 -22.46 7.77 -25.86
CA LEU A 502 -22.74 9.20 -25.66
C LEU A 502 -22.55 10.06 -26.92
N GLU A 503 -21.76 9.60 -27.89
CA GLU A 503 -21.46 10.31 -29.14
C GLU A 503 -22.13 9.66 -30.36
N GLY A 504 -22.63 8.44 -30.21
CA GLY A 504 -23.29 7.69 -31.27
C GLY A 504 -24.72 8.17 -31.58
N PRO A 505 -25.35 7.60 -32.61
CA PRO A 505 -26.69 8.00 -33.07
C PRO A 505 -27.83 7.46 -32.18
N TRP A 506 -27.53 7.00 -30.97
CA TRP A 506 -28.48 6.36 -30.06
C TRP A 506 -29.24 7.39 -29.22
N LYS A 507 -30.27 6.95 -28.48
CA LYS A 507 -31.06 7.86 -27.62
C LYS A 507 -30.19 8.52 -26.57
N GLU A 508 -29.22 7.77 -26.05
CA GLU A 508 -28.21 8.16 -25.09
C GLU A 508 -27.23 9.19 -25.65
N GLY A 509 -27.04 9.24 -26.98
CA GLY A 509 -26.19 10.22 -27.66
C GLY A 509 -26.90 11.53 -27.98
N THR A 510 -28.24 11.52 -27.95
CA THR A 510 -29.06 12.68 -28.29
C THR A 510 -29.16 13.60 -27.07
N SER A 511 -28.71 14.86 -27.19
CA SER A 511 -28.91 15.86 -26.13
C SER A 511 -30.42 16.09 -25.93
N SER A 512 -30.94 15.64 -24.80
CA SER A 512 -32.31 15.92 -24.36
C SER A 512 -32.48 17.42 -24.07
N SER A 513 -33.71 17.92 -24.17
CA SER A 513 -34.07 19.26 -23.67
C SER A 513 -34.16 19.31 -22.14
N GLU A 514 -34.04 18.16 -21.47
CA GLU A 514 -34.00 18.04 -20.01
C GLU A 514 -32.61 18.43 -19.45
N PRO A 515 -32.53 18.95 -18.21
CA PRO A 515 -31.29 19.46 -17.64
C PRO A 515 -30.22 18.39 -17.37
N LEU A 516 -30.60 17.11 -17.27
CA LEU A 516 -29.70 15.98 -17.12
C LEU A 516 -30.00 14.95 -18.20
N ARG A 517 -28.97 14.47 -18.88
CA ARG A 517 -29.10 13.40 -19.87
C ARG A 517 -29.21 12.06 -19.14
N GLN A 518 -30.32 11.35 -19.32
CA GLN A 518 -30.53 10.06 -18.67
C GLN A 518 -29.93 8.90 -19.48
N ILE A 519 -29.24 8.00 -18.78
CA ILE A 519 -28.75 6.71 -19.31
C ILE A 519 -29.33 5.60 -18.45
N HIS A 520 -29.83 4.54 -19.06
CA HIS A 520 -30.40 3.42 -18.32
C HIS A 520 -29.44 2.23 -18.31
N ALA A 521 -29.22 1.68 -17.13
CA ALA A 521 -28.61 0.38 -16.94
C ALA A 521 -29.61 -0.55 -16.25
N THR A 522 -29.45 -1.87 -16.37
CA THR A 522 -30.36 -2.83 -15.75
C THR A 522 -29.60 -4.00 -15.15
N GLY A 523 -30.01 -4.47 -13.98
CA GLY A 523 -29.57 -5.75 -13.43
C GLY A 523 -28.22 -5.76 -12.71
N TRP A 524 -27.34 -4.79 -12.96
CA TRP A 524 -26.04 -4.70 -12.30
C TRP A 524 -26.15 -4.71 -10.78
N ASP A 525 -25.15 -5.28 -10.13
CA ASP A 525 -24.99 -5.11 -8.69
C ASP A 525 -24.70 -3.65 -8.35
N ALA A 526 -25.51 -3.09 -7.47
CA ALA A 526 -25.50 -1.67 -7.13
C ALA A 526 -24.17 -1.23 -6.50
N LEU A 527 -23.62 -2.04 -5.60
CA LEU A 527 -22.37 -1.74 -4.91
C LEU A 527 -21.20 -1.83 -5.89
N ALA A 528 -21.12 -2.91 -6.66
CA ALA A 528 -20.09 -3.09 -7.67
C ALA A 528 -20.09 -1.94 -8.68
N PHE A 529 -21.29 -1.55 -9.16
CA PHE A 529 -21.41 -0.46 -10.11
C PHE A 529 -21.00 0.88 -9.49
N ALA A 530 -21.44 1.18 -8.26
CA ALA A 530 -21.04 2.40 -7.56
C ALA A 530 -19.53 2.49 -7.33
N ILE A 531 -18.85 1.38 -6.99
CA ILE A 531 -17.39 1.33 -6.83
C ILE A 531 -16.69 1.67 -8.16
N VAL A 532 -17.13 1.07 -9.28
CA VAL A 532 -16.56 1.35 -10.61
C VAL A 532 -16.76 2.81 -10.98
N LEU A 533 -17.96 3.36 -10.76
CA LEU A 533 -18.26 4.74 -11.08
C LEU A 533 -17.47 5.72 -10.21
N ASP A 534 -17.31 5.47 -8.91
CA ASP A 534 -16.46 6.30 -8.04
C ASP A 534 -14.99 6.29 -8.50
N ALA A 535 -14.47 5.12 -8.90
CA ALA A 535 -13.10 5.00 -9.40
C ALA A 535 -12.90 5.77 -10.72
N ILE A 536 -13.85 5.68 -11.66
CA ILE A 536 -13.84 6.48 -12.90
C ILE A 536 -13.81 7.99 -12.61
N HIS A 537 -14.44 8.42 -11.51
CA HIS A 537 -14.50 9.83 -11.10
C HIS A 537 -13.38 10.22 -10.14
N GLY A 538 -12.35 9.38 -9.94
CA GLY A 538 -11.21 9.67 -9.08
C GLY A 538 -11.58 9.80 -7.59
N ARG A 539 -12.75 9.30 -7.17
CA ARG A 539 -13.23 9.32 -5.78
C ARG A 539 -12.78 8.06 -5.04
N HIS A 540 -11.47 7.85 -4.95
CA HIS A 540 -10.89 6.63 -4.39
C HIS A 540 -11.10 6.48 -2.87
N ARG A 541 -11.28 7.58 -2.14
CA ARG A 541 -11.40 7.57 -0.68
C ARG A 541 -12.65 6.84 -0.21
N GLY A 542 -12.47 5.77 0.56
CA GLY A 542 -13.56 4.97 1.10
C GLY A 542 -14.06 3.86 0.17
N ILE A 543 -13.43 3.64 -1.00
CA ILE A 543 -13.53 2.35 -1.70
C ILE A 543 -12.93 1.28 -0.76
N PRO A 544 -13.64 0.17 -0.47
CA PRO A 544 -13.13 -0.81 0.49
C PRO A 544 -11.87 -1.50 -0.04
N ASP A 545 -10.88 -1.64 0.85
CA ASP A 545 -9.69 -2.43 0.58
C ASP A 545 -10.00 -3.94 0.64
N GLU A 546 -11.08 -4.33 1.34
CA GLU A 546 -11.47 -5.72 1.54
C GLU A 546 -12.78 -6.07 0.84
N LEU A 547 -12.69 -6.97 -0.15
CA LEU A 547 -13.83 -7.44 -0.94
C LEU A 547 -13.84 -8.97 -1.03
N SER A 548 -15.03 -9.54 -1.01
CA SER A 548 -15.23 -10.95 -1.32
C SER A 548 -14.99 -11.22 -2.81
N ILE A 549 -14.51 -12.42 -3.17
CA ILE A 549 -14.30 -12.79 -4.58
C ILE A 549 -15.59 -12.66 -5.41
N GLY A 550 -16.76 -12.87 -4.80
CA GLY A 550 -18.05 -12.61 -5.43
C GLY A 550 -18.23 -11.13 -5.82
N LEU A 551 -17.93 -10.19 -4.93
CA LEU A 551 -18.01 -8.76 -5.23
C LEU A 551 -16.94 -8.33 -6.24
N VAL A 552 -15.71 -8.83 -6.12
CA VAL A 552 -14.65 -8.58 -7.12
C VAL A 552 -15.07 -9.07 -8.51
N THR A 553 -15.75 -10.22 -8.59
CA THR A 553 -16.30 -10.73 -9.86
C THR A 553 -17.37 -9.80 -10.42
N ARG A 554 -18.33 -9.34 -9.59
CA ARG A 554 -19.36 -8.38 -10.04
C ARG A 554 -18.74 -7.08 -10.55
N ILE A 555 -17.70 -6.58 -9.87
CA ILE A 555 -16.91 -5.43 -10.34
C ILE A 555 -16.25 -5.75 -11.68
N ALA A 556 -15.60 -6.91 -11.80
CA ALA A 556 -14.97 -7.36 -13.05
C ALA A 556 -15.97 -7.48 -14.21
N THR A 557 -17.23 -7.90 -13.97
CA THR A 557 -18.26 -7.93 -15.03
C THR A 557 -18.67 -6.55 -15.51
N VAL A 558 -18.70 -5.56 -14.60
CA VAL A 558 -18.98 -4.17 -14.97
C VAL A 558 -17.80 -3.59 -15.77
N ILE A 559 -16.58 -3.84 -15.31
CA ILE A 559 -15.34 -3.37 -15.95
C ILE A 559 -15.20 -3.90 -17.37
N ASP A 560 -15.40 -5.21 -17.55
CA ASP A 560 -15.30 -5.87 -18.85
C ASP A 560 -16.38 -5.35 -19.80
N TYR A 561 -17.64 -5.29 -19.33
CA TYR A 561 -18.76 -4.84 -20.15
C TYR A 561 -18.62 -3.39 -20.64
N TYR A 562 -18.16 -2.48 -19.78
CA TYR A 562 -17.96 -1.09 -20.14
C TYR A 562 -16.54 -0.78 -20.62
N GLU A 563 -15.65 -1.77 -20.73
CA GLU A 563 -14.26 -1.60 -21.15
C GLU A 563 -13.49 -0.51 -20.36
N CYS A 564 -13.64 -0.43 -19.04
CA CYS A 564 -13.04 0.63 -18.20
C CYS A 564 -11.90 0.13 -17.27
N HIS A 565 -11.13 -0.84 -17.76
CA HIS A 565 -10.08 -1.56 -17.01
C HIS A 565 -9.06 -0.66 -16.31
N ASP A 566 -8.61 0.41 -16.97
CA ASP A 566 -7.53 1.27 -16.44
C ASP A 566 -7.92 1.98 -15.14
N ALA A 567 -9.21 2.32 -14.96
CA ALA A 567 -9.69 3.06 -13.79
C ALA A 567 -9.60 2.26 -12.48
N LEU A 568 -9.61 0.92 -12.55
CA LEU A 568 -9.56 0.05 -11.37
C LEU A 568 -8.33 -0.85 -11.31
N TYR A 569 -7.39 -0.71 -12.25
CA TYR A 569 -6.19 -1.53 -12.33
C TYR A 569 -5.39 -1.59 -11.01
N VAL A 570 -5.31 -0.47 -10.28
CA VAL A 570 -4.59 -0.34 -9.01
C VAL A 570 -5.22 -1.10 -7.84
N TYR A 571 -6.50 -1.47 -7.92
CA TYR A 571 -7.21 -2.17 -6.85
C TYR A 571 -7.08 -3.68 -6.92
N PHE A 572 -6.74 -4.22 -8.09
CA PHE A 572 -6.72 -5.66 -8.33
C PHE A 572 -5.80 -6.41 -7.35
N GLU A 573 -4.52 -6.04 -7.28
CA GLU A 573 -3.55 -6.71 -6.40
C GLU A 573 -4.02 -6.71 -4.92
N PRO A 574 -4.38 -5.55 -4.30
CA PRO A 574 -4.91 -5.51 -2.94
C PRO A 574 -6.14 -6.40 -2.69
N TRP A 575 -7.12 -6.38 -3.60
CA TRP A 575 -8.34 -7.19 -3.46
C TRP A 575 -8.05 -8.68 -3.57
N MET A 576 -7.08 -9.07 -4.40
CA MET A 576 -6.71 -10.47 -4.57
C MET A 576 -5.85 -11.02 -3.43
N GLU A 577 -4.92 -10.22 -2.87
CA GLU A 577 -4.08 -10.64 -1.75
C GLU A 577 -4.90 -11.13 -0.54
N GLN A 578 -6.07 -10.56 -0.32
CA GLN A 578 -6.93 -10.88 0.81
C GLN A 578 -7.86 -12.07 0.59
N ASN A 579 -8.14 -12.41 -0.66
CA ASN A 579 -8.97 -13.56 -0.99
C ASN A 579 -8.23 -14.90 -0.81
N ASP A 580 -6.94 -14.88 -0.41
CA ASP A 580 -6.03 -16.00 -0.17
C ASP A 580 -6.33 -17.22 -1.05
N ILE A 581 -6.12 -17.02 -2.35
CA ILE A 581 -6.31 -18.07 -3.36
C ILE A 581 -5.27 -19.18 -3.19
N SER A 582 -4.18 -18.94 -2.44
CA SER A 582 -3.20 -19.98 -2.12
C SER A 582 -3.77 -21.07 -1.21
N ALA A 583 -4.85 -20.77 -0.48
CA ALA A 583 -5.62 -21.73 0.30
C ALA A 583 -6.72 -22.45 -0.51
N VAL A 584 -6.98 -22.05 -1.78
CA VAL A 584 -7.82 -22.87 -2.67
C VAL A 584 -7.08 -24.17 -2.87
N SER A 585 -7.66 -25.22 -2.31
CA SER A 585 -7.23 -26.60 -2.48
C SER A 585 -6.89 -26.85 -3.95
N LEU A 586 -5.62 -27.14 -4.23
CA LEU A 586 -5.16 -27.57 -5.55
C LEU A 586 -5.71 -28.94 -5.96
N TRP A 587 -6.54 -29.56 -5.11
CA TRP A 587 -7.04 -30.92 -5.30
C TRP A 587 -8.49 -30.99 -5.80
N ALA A 588 -9.24 -29.88 -5.85
CA ALA A 588 -10.62 -29.89 -6.36
C ALA A 588 -11.01 -28.58 -7.07
N LEU A 589 -11.91 -28.71 -8.05
CA LEU A 589 -12.49 -27.61 -8.81
C LEU A 589 -13.69 -27.02 -8.05
N TYR A 590 -13.58 -25.76 -7.62
CA TYR A 590 -14.66 -25.05 -6.90
C TYR A 590 -15.22 -23.88 -7.71
N LYS A 591 -16.33 -23.29 -7.24
CA LYS A 591 -16.99 -22.15 -7.90
C LYS A 591 -16.04 -20.94 -7.95
N GLU A 592 -15.30 -20.72 -6.87
CA GLU A 592 -14.32 -19.65 -6.68
C GLU A 592 -13.20 -19.76 -7.71
N THR A 593 -12.82 -20.98 -8.12
CA THR A 593 -11.83 -21.19 -9.19
C THR A 593 -12.28 -20.52 -10.48
N LEU A 594 -13.54 -20.71 -10.90
CA LEU A 594 -14.08 -20.10 -12.11
C LEU A 594 -14.16 -18.57 -11.99
N LEU A 595 -14.53 -18.07 -10.81
CA LEU A 595 -14.50 -16.64 -10.52
C LEU A 595 -13.09 -16.07 -10.67
N CYS A 596 -12.08 -16.75 -10.13
CA CYS A 596 -10.68 -16.34 -10.20
C CYS A 596 -10.14 -16.40 -11.64
N VAL A 597 -10.51 -17.40 -12.44
CA VAL A 597 -10.17 -17.41 -13.89
C VAL A 597 -10.73 -16.16 -14.56
N TYR A 598 -12.00 -15.84 -14.33
CA TYR A 598 -12.64 -14.68 -14.95
C TYR A 598 -11.98 -13.37 -14.52
N VAL A 599 -11.83 -13.16 -13.21
CA VAL A 599 -11.23 -11.94 -12.65
C VAL A 599 -9.78 -11.79 -13.14
N ALA A 600 -8.96 -12.85 -13.10
CA ALA A 600 -7.58 -12.80 -13.59
C ALA A 600 -7.51 -12.48 -15.09
N TRP A 601 -8.45 -13.00 -15.89
CA TRP A 601 -8.56 -12.69 -17.31
C TRP A 601 -8.87 -11.20 -17.55
N VAL A 602 -9.89 -10.64 -16.87
CA VAL A 602 -10.27 -9.22 -16.96
C VAL A 602 -9.11 -8.31 -16.57
N PHE A 603 -8.45 -8.58 -15.43
CA PHE A 603 -7.35 -7.76 -14.93
C PHE A 603 -5.99 -8.07 -15.54
N SER A 604 -5.91 -9.01 -16.49
CA SER A 604 -4.67 -9.37 -17.19
C SER A 604 -3.57 -9.95 -16.29
N ASP A 605 -3.94 -10.68 -15.24
CA ASP A 605 -2.98 -11.38 -14.37
C ASP A 605 -2.64 -12.76 -14.95
N GLU A 606 -1.53 -12.82 -15.67
CA GLU A 606 -1.07 -14.04 -16.34
C GLU A 606 -0.77 -15.18 -15.37
N LEU A 607 -0.16 -14.90 -14.22
CA LEU A 607 0.23 -15.92 -13.25
C LEU A 607 -0.99 -16.55 -12.58
N MET A 608 -1.96 -15.73 -12.19
CA MET A 608 -3.19 -16.22 -11.60
C MET A 608 -4.05 -16.96 -12.63
N LEU A 609 -4.16 -16.39 -13.84
CA LEU A 609 -4.91 -17.00 -14.93
C LEU A 609 -4.35 -18.37 -15.28
N GLU A 610 -3.04 -18.50 -15.45
CA GLU A 610 -2.36 -19.77 -15.73
C GLU A 610 -2.64 -20.81 -14.63
N ARG A 611 -2.48 -20.44 -13.35
CA ARG A 611 -2.70 -21.34 -12.22
C ARG A 611 -4.13 -21.86 -12.18
N MET A 612 -5.11 -20.96 -12.24
CA MET A 612 -6.52 -21.32 -12.12
C MET A 612 -7.00 -22.08 -13.36
N ALA A 613 -6.54 -21.69 -14.54
CA ALA A 613 -6.85 -22.40 -15.78
C ALA A 613 -6.28 -23.82 -15.82
N ASN A 614 -5.05 -24.02 -15.37
CA ASN A 614 -4.46 -25.35 -15.27
C ASN A 614 -5.28 -26.26 -14.34
N LEU A 615 -5.83 -25.70 -13.25
CA LEU A 615 -6.74 -26.45 -12.38
C LEU A 615 -8.02 -26.86 -13.13
N VAL A 616 -8.66 -25.93 -13.86
CA VAL A 616 -9.85 -26.23 -14.69
C VAL A 616 -9.52 -27.27 -15.78
N PHE A 617 -8.40 -27.12 -16.46
CA PHE A 617 -7.92 -28.03 -17.51
C PHE A 617 -7.78 -29.46 -16.99
N ARG A 618 -7.14 -29.63 -15.82
CA ARG A 618 -6.85 -30.96 -15.26
C ARG A 618 -8.06 -31.63 -14.61
N GLN A 619 -8.88 -30.86 -13.91
CA GLN A 619 -9.94 -31.38 -13.03
C GLN A 619 -11.35 -31.36 -13.65
N SER A 620 -11.61 -30.55 -14.68
CA SER A 620 -12.94 -30.54 -15.31
C SER A 620 -13.23 -31.85 -16.05
N GLU A 621 -14.49 -32.30 -16.00
CA GLU A 621 -14.99 -33.49 -16.69
C GLU A 621 -15.72 -33.14 -17.99
N GLY A 622 -15.65 -31.87 -18.43
CA GLY A 622 -16.34 -31.35 -19.61
C GLY A 622 -17.15 -30.09 -19.34
N LEU A 623 -17.74 -29.51 -20.38
CA LEU A 623 -18.55 -28.29 -20.26
C LEU A 623 -19.97 -28.57 -19.77
N SER A 624 -20.48 -29.78 -19.97
CA SER A 624 -21.85 -30.14 -19.57
C SER A 624 -22.10 -30.04 -18.05
N GLN A 625 -21.03 -30.08 -17.26
CA GLN A 625 -21.07 -29.95 -15.80
C GLN A 625 -20.86 -28.51 -15.28
N ILE A 626 -20.57 -27.55 -16.15
CA ILE A 626 -20.30 -26.15 -15.78
C ILE A 626 -21.42 -25.27 -16.31
N ASP A 627 -22.15 -24.64 -15.39
CA ASP A 627 -23.04 -23.51 -15.69
C ASP A 627 -22.35 -22.23 -15.24
N THR A 628 -22.05 -21.35 -16.19
CA THR A 628 -21.36 -20.08 -15.91
C THR A 628 -22.31 -19.00 -15.37
N SER A 629 -23.62 -19.26 -15.36
CA SER A 629 -24.65 -18.26 -15.05
C SER A 629 -24.44 -17.00 -15.91
N ASP A 630 -24.36 -15.80 -15.33
CA ASP A 630 -24.18 -14.55 -16.08
C ASP A 630 -22.70 -14.14 -16.28
N ILE A 631 -21.73 -15.01 -15.93
CA ILE A 631 -20.31 -14.70 -16.11
C ILE A 631 -19.91 -14.96 -17.57
N PRO A 632 -19.26 -14.00 -18.27
CA PRO A 632 -18.86 -14.16 -19.67
C PRO A 632 -17.57 -14.99 -19.81
N LEU A 633 -17.55 -16.19 -19.24
CA LEU A 633 -16.41 -17.10 -19.24
C LEU A 633 -16.48 -18.18 -20.33
N GLY A 634 -17.59 -18.27 -21.06
CA GLY A 634 -17.87 -19.36 -22.02
C GLY A 634 -16.74 -19.60 -23.03
N GLY A 635 -16.29 -18.56 -23.72
CA GLY A 635 -15.23 -18.69 -24.74
C GLY A 635 -13.86 -19.10 -24.16
N VAL A 636 -13.54 -18.68 -22.93
CA VAL A 636 -12.33 -19.11 -22.22
C VAL A 636 -12.43 -20.60 -21.87
N LEU A 637 -13.57 -21.05 -21.33
CA LEU A 637 -13.78 -22.45 -20.99
C LEU A 637 -13.82 -23.35 -22.23
N GLU A 638 -14.36 -22.89 -23.35
CA GLU A 638 -14.33 -23.64 -24.62
C GLU A 638 -12.90 -23.94 -25.07
N ARG A 639 -12.00 -22.96 -24.97
CA ARG A 639 -10.57 -23.16 -25.30
C ARG A 639 -9.89 -24.13 -24.35
N ILE A 640 -10.12 -24.00 -23.04
CA ILE A 640 -9.59 -24.93 -22.03
C ILE A 640 -10.12 -26.34 -22.29
N ASN A 641 -11.43 -26.48 -22.54
CA ASN A 641 -12.07 -27.76 -22.78
C ASN A 641 -11.59 -28.41 -24.09
N LYS A 642 -11.31 -27.63 -25.13
CA LYS A 642 -10.70 -28.14 -26.36
C LYS A 642 -9.32 -28.74 -26.09
N GLN A 643 -8.45 -28.02 -25.38
CA GLN A 643 -7.14 -28.56 -24.98
C GLN A 643 -7.30 -29.83 -24.12
N ARG A 644 -8.27 -29.84 -23.19
CA ARG A 644 -8.60 -31.02 -22.37
C ARG A 644 -8.97 -32.22 -23.25
N GLN A 645 -9.85 -32.02 -24.24
CA GLN A 645 -10.26 -33.07 -25.17
C GLN A 645 -9.08 -33.63 -25.98
N ASP A 646 -8.22 -32.76 -26.50
CA ASP A 646 -7.03 -33.16 -27.26
C ASP A 646 -6.05 -33.96 -26.40
N CYS A 647 -5.87 -33.55 -25.14
CA CYS A 647 -5.05 -34.26 -24.17
C CYS A 647 -5.63 -35.64 -23.81
N LEU A 648 -6.93 -35.72 -23.53
CA LEU A 648 -7.60 -36.99 -23.24
C LEU A 648 -7.56 -37.93 -24.44
N HIS A 649 -7.71 -37.39 -25.66
CA HIS A 649 -7.56 -38.17 -26.89
C HIS A 649 -6.19 -38.86 -26.96
N GLN A 650 -5.11 -38.10 -26.76
CA GLN A 650 -3.74 -38.65 -26.75
C GLN A 650 -3.52 -39.71 -25.66
N LEU A 651 -4.07 -39.49 -24.45
CA LEU A 651 -3.97 -40.46 -23.36
C LEU A 651 -4.70 -41.77 -23.70
N PHE A 652 -5.93 -41.70 -24.20
CA PHE A 652 -6.71 -42.89 -24.55
C PHE A 652 -6.15 -43.62 -25.76
N GLU A 653 -5.71 -42.90 -26.80
CA GLU A 653 -5.01 -43.48 -27.95
C GLU A 653 -3.75 -44.22 -27.50
N LYS A 654 -2.95 -43.61 -26.61
CA LYS A 654 -1.75 -44.26 -26.09
C LYS A 654 -2.07 -45.51 -25.25
N LEU A 655 -3.14 -45.49 -24.46
CA LEU A 655 -3.59 -46.67 -23.72
C LEU A 655 -4.00 -47.81 -24.66
N ASP A 656 -4.63 -47.51 -25.79
CA ASP A 656 -4.95 -48.49 -26.82
C ASP A 656 -3.69 -49.02 -27.53
N ASP A 657 -2.72 -48.14 -27.81
CA ASP A 657 -1.40 -48.50 -28.34
C ASP A 657 -0.56 -49.37 -27.38
N VAL A 658 -0.77 -49.26 -26.07
CA VAL A 658 -0.14 -50.14 -25.08
C VAL A 658 -0.88 -51.48 -25.01
N GLN A 659 -2.20 -51.48 -25.13
CA GLN A 659 -3.02 -52.69 -25.09
C GLN A 659 -2.74 -53.62 -26.28
N MET A 660 -2.57 -53.08 -27.49
CA MET A 660 -2.43 -53.87 -28.72
C MET A 660 -1.16 -54.76 -28.76
N PRO A 661 0.05 -54.27 -28.40
CA PRO A 661 1.23 -55.10 -28.24
C PRO A 661 1.08 -56.13 -27.12
N LEU A 662 0.51 -55.76 -25.97
CA LEU A 662 0.30 -56.71 -24.86
C LEU A 662 -0.62 -57.89 -25.25
N LEU A 663 -1.56 -57.68 -26.20
CA LEU A 663 -2.37 -58.76 -26.77
C LEU A 663 -1.59 -59.69 -27.72
N ARG A 664 -0.46 -59.24 -28.28
CA ARG A 664 0.34 -59.96 -29.29
C ARG A 664 1.66 -60.50 -28.74
N GLU A 665 2.20 -59.91 -27.67
CA GLU A 665 3.45 -60.28 -27.02
C GLU A 665 3.33 -61.70 -26.44
N ILE A 666 4.22 -62.61 -26.85
CA ILE A 666 4.27 -63.98 -26.32
C ILE A 666 4.90 -63.97 -24.91
N HIS A 667 5.84 -63.06 -24.64
CA HIS A 667 6.56 -62.93 -23.36
C HIS A 667 7.08 -61.49 -23.14
N CYS A 668 7.22 -61.02 -21.88
CA CYS A 668 7.72 -59.64 -21.64
C CYS A 668 9.16 -59.54 -22.18
N PRO A 669 9.53 -58.48 -22.94
CA PRO A 669 10.89 -58.31 -23.48
C PRO A 669 11.99 -58.38 -22.42
N ALA A 670 11.67 -57.90 -21.21
CA ALA A 670 12.62 -57.74 -20.14
C ALA A 670 12.95 -59.03 -19.37
N TRP A 671 12.02 -60.00 -19.32
CA TRP A 671 12.13 -61.22 -18.51
C TRP A 671 11.80 -62.51 -19.25
N HIS A 672 11.38 -62.42 -20.51
CA HIS A 672 10.90 -63.57 -21.31
C HIS A 672 9.83 -64.41 -20.57
N ASN A 673 8.98 -63.74 -19.79
CA ASN A 673 7.95 -64.36 -18.96
C ASN A 673 6.54 -64.03 -19.50
N VAL A 674 5.73 -65.06 -19.74
CA VAL A 674 4.34 -64.97 -20.20
C VAL A 674 3.43 -64.39 -19.12
N ASP A 675 3.64 -64.77 -17.86
CA ASP A 675 2.83 -64.30 -16.72
C ASP A 675 2.89 -62.78 -16.56
N CYS A 676 4.02 -62.17 -16.94
CA CYS A 676 4.22 -60.74 -16.87
C CYS A 676 3.28 -60.00 -17.85
N VAL A 677 3.23 -60.43 -19.11
CA VAL A 677 2.37 -59.80 -20.14
C VAL A 677 0.90 -59.99 -19.80
N CYS A 678 0.50 -61.21 -19.40
CA CYS A 678 -0.87 -61.52 -19.01
C CYS A 678 -1.34 -60.70 -17.80
N ARG A 679 -0.48 -60.51 -16.79
CA ARG A 679 -0.80 -59.68 -15.61
C ARG A 679 -0.94 -58.22 -15.99
N THR A 680 0.02 -57.65 -16.73
CA THR A 680 -0.02 -56.23 -17.14
C THR A 680 -1.25 -55.95 -18.00
N LEU A 681 -1.59 -56.83 -18.94
CA LEU A 681 -2.82 -56.72 -19.74
C LEU A 681 -4.08 -56.79 -18.85
N GLY A 682 -4.15 -57.75 -17.93
CA GLY A 682 -5.28 -57.89 -17.02
C GLY A 682 -5.49 -56.69 -16.10
N VAL A 683 -4.40 -56.09 -15.60
CA VAL A 683 -4.42 -54.86 -14.81
C VAL A 683 -4.93 -53.70 -15.67
N LEU A 684 -4.40 -53.49 -16.87
CA LEU A 684 -4.84 -52.43 -17.79
C LEU A 684 -6.33 -52.55 -18.12
N MET A 685 -6.79 -53.75 -18.49
CA MET A 685 -8.19 -53.99 -18.84
C MET A 685 -9.12 -53.76 -17.65
N ARG A 686 -8.72 -54.16 -16.43
CA ARG A 686 -9.49 -53.88 -15.22
C ARG A 686 -9.56 -52.39 -14.92
N ALA A 687 -8.43 -51.68 -14.99
CA ALA A 687 -8.37 -50.25 -14.73
C ALA A 687 -9.23 -49.44 -15.72
N LYS A 688 -9.15 -49.75 -17.04
CA LYS A 688 -10.04 -49.17 -18.07
C LYS A 688 -11.51 -49.48 -17.78
N HIS A 689 -11.83 -50.71 -17.40
CA HIS A 689 -13.20 -51.10 -17.07
C HIS A 689 -13.73 -50.34 -15.84
N GLU A 690 -12.94 -50.19 -14.78
CA GLU A 690 -13.32 -49.45 -13.57
C GLU A 690 -13.52 -47.96 -13.84
N LEU A 691 -12.66 -47.35 -14.66
CA LEU A 691 -12.79 -45.96 -15.09
C LEU A 691 -14.08 -45.72 -15.89
N VAL A 692 -14.41 -46.60 -16.83
CA VAL A 692 -15.65 -46.47 -17.63
C VAL A 692 -16.89 -46.76 -16.77
N ARG A 693 -16.87 -47.83 -15.98
CA ARG A 693 -17.99 -48.26 -15.14
C ARG A 693 -18.36 -47.21 -14.08
N SER A 694 -17.38 -46.51 -13.53
CA SER A 694 -17.63 -45.50 -12.49
C SER A 694 -18.32 -44.24 -13.03
N LYS A 695 -18.19 -43.94 -14.34
CA LYS A 695 -18.70 -42.70 -14.93
C LYS A 695 -19.90 -42.90 -15.87
N ASN A 696 -19.95 -44.02 -16.61
CA ASN A 696 -21.02 -44.30 -17.57
C ASN A 696 -21.26 -45.81 -17.75
N PRO A 697 -22.13 -46.42 -16.92
CA PRO A 697 -22.38 -47.87 -16.94
C PRO A 697 -22.96 -48.40 -18.27
N ASP A 698 -23.70 -47.56 -19.00
CA ASP A 698 -24.47 -47.95 -20.18
C ASP A 698 -23.70 -47.84 -21.52
N LEU A 699 -22.48 -47.27 -21.51
CA LEU A 699 -21.69 -46.93 -22.71
C LEU A 699 -20.46 -47.83 -22.95
N TYR A 700 -20.37 -48.95 -22.23
CA TYR A 700 -19.33 -49.95 -22.46
C TYR A 700 -19.35 -50.46 -23.93
N PRO A 701 -18.21 -50.62 -24.63
CA PRO A 701 -16.82 -50.66 -24.16
C PRO A 701 -15.95 -49.44 -24.50
N HIS A 702 -16.51 -48.35 -25.02
CA HIS A 702 -15.70 -47.31 -25.68
C HIS A 702 -15.88 -45.94 -25.05
N VAL A 703 -14.78 -45.37 -24.56
CA VAL A 703 -14.68 -43.94 -24.29
C VAL A 703 -14.80 -43.23 -25.63
N ARG A 704 -15.72 -42.25 -25.74
CA ARG A 704 -15.98 -41.53 -26.99
C ARG A 704 -15.67 -40.06 -26.84
N TYR A 705 -15.10 -39.47 -27.89
CA TYR A 705 -15.07 -38.03 -28.07
C TYR A 705 -16.52 -37.49 -27.96
N PRO A 706 -16.79 -36.42 -27.19
CA PRO A 706 -15.85 -35.41 -26.65
C PRO A 706 -15.36 -35.64 -25.20
N TYR A 707 -15.31 -36.89 -24.72
CA TYR A 707 -14.77 -37.24 -23.39
C TYR A 707 -15.48 -36.56 -22.21
N GLU A 708 -16.80 -36.40 -22.29
CA GLU A 708 -17.62 -35.91 -21.17
C GLU A 708 -17.64 -36.94 -20.04
N GLY A 709 -17.52 -36.47 -18.79
CA GLY A 709 -17.42 -37.29 -17.58
C GLY A 709 -16.00 -37.74 -17.21
N TYR A 710 -14.97 -37.33 -17.95
CA TYR A 710 -13.57 -37.71 -17.70
C TYR A 710 -12.69 -36.49 -17.48
N SER A 711 -12.01 -36.40 -16.33
CA SER A 711 -10.94 -35.42 -16.09
C SER A 711 -9.56 -36.02 -16.42
N ILE A 712 -8.58 -35.17 -16.73
CA ILE A 712 -7.21 -35.61 -17.00
C ILE A 712 -6.62 -36.26 -15.74
N ASP A 713 -6.83 -35.63 -14.58
CA ASP A 713 -6.30 -36.14 -13.30
C ASP A 713 -6.88 -37.51 -12.94
N ALA A 714 -8.16 -37.77 -13.20
CA ALA A 714 -8.74 -39.10 -12.97
C ALA A 714 -8.11 -40.18 -13.88
N VAL A 715 -7.74 -39.84 -15.12
CA VAL A 715 -7.06 -40.76 -16.04
C VAL A 715 -5.61 -40.99 -15.61
N LEU A 716 -4.91 -39.93 -15.19
CA LEU A 716 -3.54 -40.03 -14.68
C LEU A 716 -3.48 -40.84 -13.38
N GLU A 717 -4.38 -40.58 -12.43
CA GLU A 717 -4.49 -41.34 -11.18
C GLU A 717 -4.79 -42.82 -11.46
N MET A 718 -5.67 -43.11 -12.43
CA MET A 718 -5.90 -44.49 -12.89
C MET A 718 -4.61 -45.13 -13.40
N ILE A 719 -3.83 -44.43 -14.24
CA ILE A 719 -2.55 -44.93 -14.77
C ILE A 719 -1.55 -45.20 -13.63
N GLU A 720 -1.39 -44.25 -12.69
CA GLU A 720 -0.50 -44.38 -11.53
C GLU A 720 -0.93 -45.54 -10.61
N SER A 721 -2.23 -45.74 -10.40
CA SER A 721 -2.76 -46.83 -9.57
C SER A 721 -2.48 -48.23 -10.13
N THR A 722 -2.11 -48.32 -11.41
CA THR A 722 -1.77 -49.60 -12.05
C THR A 722 -0.36 -50.12 -11.72
N GLU A 723 0.42 -49.39 -10.92
CA GLU A 723 1.75 -49.84 -10.50
C GLU A 723 1.71 -51.11 -9.64
N ASP A 724 2.33 -52.19 -10.14
CA ASP A 724 2.55 -53.42 -9.37
C ASP A 724 3.86 -53.31 -8.56
N ASN A 725 3.74 -53.32 -7.22
CA ASN A 725 4.88 -53.25 -6.30
C ASN A 725 5.96 -54.33 -6.50
N LYS A 726 5.65 -55.44 -7.20
CA LYS A 726 6.61 -56.52 -7.51
C LYS A 726 7.40 -56.34 -8.81
N ALA A 727 7.03 -55.38 -9.68
CA ALA A 727 7.62 -55.18 -11.01
C ALA A 727 8.60 -53.97 -11.10
N LYS A 728 9.09 -53.47 -9.96
CA LYS A 728 9.88 -52.22 -9.83
C LYS A 728 11.26 -52.19 -10.52
N THR A 729 11.71 -53.28 -11.15
CA THR A 729 13.11 -53.41 -11.58
C THR A 729 13.37 -53.18 -13.08
N LYS A 730 12.35 -53.10 -13.95
CA LYS A 730 12.54 -52.79 -15.38
C LYS A 730 11.36 -51.99 -15.99
N SER A 731 11.66 -50.88 -16.66
CA SER A 731 10.70 -49.92 -17.24
C SER A 731 9.79 -50.49 -18.34
N GLU A 732 10.10 -51.64 -18.95
CA GLU A 732 9.30 -52.14 -20.08
C GLU A 732 8.10 -53.00 -19.66
N CYS A 733 7.98 -53.38 -18.39
CA CYS A 733 6.94 -54.30 -17.92
C CYS A 733 5.79 -53.61 -17.12
N THR A 734 5.79 -52.29 -16.96
CA THR A 734 4.69 -51.54 -16.29
C THR A 734 3.95 -50.62 -17.25
N ILE A 735 2.66 -50.36 -16.96
CA ILE A 735 1.83 -49.44 -17.76
C ILE A 735 2.36 -48.01 -17.63
N VAL A 736 2.67 -47.57 -16.40
CA VAL A 736 3.25 -46.24 -16.11
C VAL A 736 4.47 -45.96 -16.97
N ALA A 737 5.42 -46.90 -17.04
CA ALA A 737 6.64 -46.66 -17.80
C ALA A 737 6.41 -46.69 -19.33
N ARG A 738 5.48 -47.52 -19.83
CA ARG A 738 5.04 -47.50 -21.24
C ARG A 738 4.25 -46.21 -21.61
N MET A 739 3.63 -45.58 -20.62
CA MET A 739 2.89 -44.31 -20.74
C MET A 739 3.76 -43.07 -20.44
N SER A 740 4.97 -43.23 -19.89
CA SER A 740 5.79 -42.18 -19.27
C SER A 740 5.99 -40.95 -20.16
N ALA A 741 6.30 -41.12 -21.44
CA ALA A 741 6.51 -40.00 -22.36
C ALA A 741 5.24 -39.14 -22.55
N VAL A 742 4.07 -39.77 -22.67
CA VAL A 742 2.80 -39.04 -22.82
C VAL A 742 2.36 -38.43 -21.50
N VAL A 743 2.50 -39.17 -20.38
CA VAL A 743 2.20 -38.65 -19.03
C VAL A 743 3.07 -37.45 -18.70
N GLN A 744 4.36 -37.51 -19.00
CA GLN A 744 5.28 -36.39 -18.79
C GLN A 744 4.87 -35.18 -19.64
N ASN A 745 4.56 -35.38 -20.92
CA ASN A 745 4.08 -34.30 -21.79
C ASN A 745 2.83 -33.62 -21.23
N VAL A 746 1.84 -34.41 -20.78
CA VAL A 746 0.60 -33.90 -20.18
C VAL A 746 0.83 -33.19 -18.86
N THR A 747 1.71 -33.71 -18.01
CA THR A 747 1.99 -33.15 -16.67
C THR A 747 2.76 -31.84 -16.76
N THR A 748 3.57 -31.67 -17.81
CA THR A 748 4.28 -30.41 -18.10
C THR A 748 3.50 -29.49 -19.04
N HIS A 749 2.29 -29.87 -19.46
CA HIS A 749 1.48 -29.05 -20.36
C HIS A 749 1.07 -27.76 -19.65
N VAL A 750 1.31 -26.63 -20.32
CA VAL A 750 0.84 -25.32 -19.91
C VAL A 750 -0.34 -24.97 -20.81
N VAL A 751 -1.48 -24.62 -20.21
CA VAL A 751 -2.65 -24.20 -20.99
C VAL A 751 -2.28 -22.98 -21.82
N ASP A 752 -2.37 -23.12 -23.15
CA ASP A 752 -2.04 -22.04 -24.08
C ASP A 752 -3.16 -20.98 -24.08
N PHE A 753 -2.80 -19.75 -23.72
CA PHE A 753 -3.68 -18.58 -23.68
C PHE A 753 -3.34 -17.51 -24.72
N THR A 754 -2.63 -17.87 -25.80
CA THR A 754 -2.25 -16.94 -26.88
C THR A 754 -3.43 -16.45 -27.74
N LEU A 755 -4.53 -15.98 -27.13
CA LEU A 755 -5.70 -15.39 -27.78
C LEU A 755 -6.37 -14.37 -26.83
N LYS A 756 -5.71 -13.23 -26.62
CA LYS A 756 -6.39 -11.99 -26.21
C LYS A 756 -6.94 -11.21 -27.42
N GLU A 757 -6.83 -11.77 -28.63
CA GLU A 757 -7.46 -11.27 -29.85
C GLU A 757 -8.89 -11.77 -30.01
#